data_AF-A0AB35XDF2-F1
#
_entry.id   AF-A0AB35XDF2-F1
#
_cell.length_a   1.000
_cell.length_b   1.000
_cell.length_c   1.000
_cell.angle_alpha   90.00
_cell.angle_beta   90.00
_cell.angle_gamma   90.00
#
_symmetry.space_group_name_H-M   'P 1'
#
loop_
_entity.id
_entity.type
_entity.pdbx_description
1 polymer ?
#
loop_
_entity_poly.entity_id
_entity_poly.type
_entity_poly.pdbx_seq_one_letter_code
_entity_poly.pdbx_strand_id
1 'polypeptide(L)'
;MWYREGTKTLINGSNIVTGVGTSWSKAENGVLPGMILLGEKGEPYEIKSVESDTSLTLVEPYDGKNVNDTPCRIITTYQGDISQFSARFAAQLQRMNIDSGVIRSWLTSGQDAQLLAEDGTLITLKALRQIISEQEGAMAWFSANKDSILKAAANAAAAASSASAALASQKAAKTSETNSAGSVSAAASSKTAAAASATKAAASEKNAKASEVNAKTSETAASGSAIAAATSETSAKASQDSATSSAGKAATSEKNAAASATSAASSKGSAATSATSAATSATNSKTSESNAKKSEANAKASENEAAGSKSAAAASEANASTSEINAASSATAAKASETSAASSKSAAATSATNAKSSETNAASSKTAAATSASNAATSASNASTSEANAKKSETNAKASENAAASSNSNAGKSASAAKTSENNAAASASSAAASAKSLDADNLWTKSALTKAVLVGLGLAPSDTPSFTGGVAVAGTIKNTGEVQTTAANSYRMVGSNYGLFQRIDGANWYMMLTDLKDNYGTYNAFRPISIALTSGRVTMANGLSVAGDVRLTSGLSVTGALSASKGAIVNAPGAGAVADSTGAALFVNGSANDGSQGVTINSYAPTLSLIDRSGSSAGFRWRGDGNCLRLDVDNRDNGATWNSDIVQIDEQGRLSIGGVVTADYAESFAYRDQWKTKAPFFNEFSSSGASEYHPLVKQKVTVGDKSYVASLGWLVNSMVFELGITDQAGNTKNFTFRPNGEFSTPARVLPGDYSNFDTRYLGISANAASASKLITARKIAGKAFDGTSDIAISAGDVKALPNTGGTVTGQVTVAANGAALVLRRLAASQAVYLMGRDEKNVARWYVGNGGADDVVTIHNYIHNTTMQLNASELYTNRNIRAAGTITLNGSGESNAVVGSGSADVFLQNTKSGKYLQLKDTGDLMYSNQKIYHAGNKPTAAEVGALPGSGGTVSGAISSTEPNAFRIKYGNIGFFMRSDGGNTYFLLTNSGDPDGSWNGLRPIYWNNTTGNVSMGHIVTVGGTLNANGGVVSGSNVYVPTASGSWISMRTGAALQGNGAVGTSSAAAVVRQEHADRHYVLGGLGNSQFGIYMINKSRTDNGTDAYAYLGSDGTWTCSGNGNFNDVYIRSDRRNKRNIKKIDSALDKLEKIDGVLYEIQNMDGYDQSAGLVAQQVQEVQPELVTSDIDHATQEERLRLNYNGVIGMLVEAVKELRAEVKELKEAR
;
A
#
# COMPACT_ATOMS: atom_id res chain seq x y z
N MET A 1 62.30 116.31 41.26
CA MET A 1 62.06 114.85 41.12
C MET A 1 63.40 114.16 41.22
N TRP A 2 63.41 112.95 41.75
CA TRP A 2 64.64 112.19 42.01
C TRP A 2 64.63 110.92 41.17
N TYR A 3 65.73 110.63 40.49
CA TYR A 3 66.02 109.29 39.98
C TYR A 3 66.62 108.47 41.11
N ARG A 4 66.04 107.29 41.39
CA ARG A 4 66.39 106.45 42.55
C ARG A 4 66.57 104.97 42.24
N GLU A 5 66.50 104.60 40.97
CA GLU A 5 66.59 103.21 40.56
C GLU A 5 68.06 102.77 40.46
N GLY A 6 68.31 101.51 40.82
CA GLY A 6 69.63 100.89 40.77
C GLY A 6 70.61 101.35 41.84
N THR A 7 71.80 100.76 41.80
CA THR A 7 72.93 101.12 42.63
C THR A 7 74.01 101.81 41.80
N LYS A 8 74.89 102.55 42.46
CA LYS A 8 76.03 103.26 41.89
C LYS A 8 77.30 102.90 42.64
N THR A 9 78.39 102.88 41.89
CA THR A 9 79.75 102.70 42.36
C THR A 9 80.54 103.96 42.04
N LEU A 10 81.12 104.56 43.08
CA LEU A 10 81.95 105.76 43.03
C LEU A 10 83.35 105.40 43.55
N ILE A 11 84.37 105.71 42.76
CA ILE A 11 85.78 105.42 43.09
C ILE A 11 86.50 106.74 43.28
N ASN A 12 87.22 106.90 44.39
CA ASN A 12 88.03 108.07 44.71
C ASN A 12 89.02 108.35 43.56
N GLY A 13 89.04 109.60 43.10
CA GLY A 13 89.87 110.07 42.00
C GLY A 13 89.32 109.74 40.60
N SER A 14 88.16 109.09 40.49
CA SER A 14 87.52 108.77 39.21
C SER A 14 86.38 109.74 38.90
N ASN A 15 86.31 110.19 37.65
CA ASN A 15 85.15 110.91 37.13
C ASN A 15 84.06 109.95 36.64
N ILE A 16 84.35 108.66 36.51
CA ILE A 16 83.40 107.68 35.99
C ILE A 16 82.61 107.08 37.15
N VAL A 17 81.29 107.09 37.01
CA VAL A 17 80.34 106.43 37.91
C VAL A 17 79.73 105.26 37.18
N THR A 18 79.82 104.08 37.78
CA THR A 18 79.23 102.86 37.23
C THR A 18 77.95 102.53 37.98
N GLY A 19 76.87 102.28 37.27
CA GLY A 19 75.57 101.89 37.81
C GLY A 19 75.28 100.41 37.59
N VAL A 20 74.54 99.80 38.51
CA VAL A 20 74.00 98.44 38.34
C VAL A 20 72.49 98.50 38.54
N GLY A 21 71.73 97.99 37.56
CA GLY A 21 70.27 98.12 37.56
C GLY A 21 69.77 99.56 37.34
N THR A 22 70.63 100.44 36.82
CA THR A 22 70.29 101.81 36.43
C THR A 22 69.90 101.86 34.95
N SER A 23 69.16 102.89 34.55
CA SER A 23 68.71 103.15 33.17
C SER A 23 68.88 104.63 32.83
N TRP A 24 70.11 105.13 33.00
CA TRP A 24 70.43 106.54 32.86
C TRP A 24 70.32 107.08 31.43
N SER A 25 70.51 106.26 30.38
CA SER A 25 70.47 106.73 28.99
C SER A 25 69.06 106.79 28.40
N LYS A 26 68.06 106.25 29.10
CA LYS A 26 66.65 106.37 28.72
C LYS A 26 66.13 107.80 28.95
N ALA A 27 65.78 108.48 27.87
CA ALA A 27 65.33 109.87 27.88
C ALA A 27 64.10 110.14 28.80
N GLU A 28 63.26 109.13 29.01
CA GLU A 28 62.09 109.16 29.89
C GLU A 28 62.43 109.27 31.40
N ASN A 29 63.64 108.87 31.80
CA ASN A 29 64.10 108.88 33.20
C ASN A 29 64.72 110.22 33.65
N GLY A 30 64.96 111.14 32.71
CA GLY A 30 65.35 112.53 32.99
C GLY A 30 66.77 112.72 33.56
N VAL A 31 67.66 111.74 33.44
CA VAL A 31 69.09 111.87 33.79
C VAL A 31 69.84 112.45 32.59
N LEU A 32 70.38 113.65 32.73
CA LEU A 32 71.02 114.42 31.66
C LEU A 32 72.30 115.10 32.18
N PRO A 33 73.21 115.53 31.28
CA PRO A 33 74.30 116.45 31.62
C PRO A 33 73.79 117.67 32.40
N GLY A 34 74.54 118.11 33.41
CA GLY A 34 74.20 119.21 34.31
C GLY A 34 73.35 118.83 35.53
N MET A 35 72.87 117.58 35.61
CA MET A 35 72.11 117.09 36.78
C MET A 35 73.03 116.67 37.91
N ILE A 36 72.52 116.68 39.15
CA ILE A 36 73.32 116.43 40.35
C ILE A 36 73.17 114.99 40.81
N LEU A 37 74.26 114.23 40.78
CA LEU A 37 74.40 112.95 41.46
C LEU A 37 74.87 113.18 42.90
N LEU A 38 74.24 112.53 43.87
CA LEU A 38 74.71 112.59 45.25
C LEU A 38 75.75 111.49 45.54
N GLY A 39 76.86 111.86 46.18
CA GLY A 39 77.89 110.95 46.68
C GLY A 39 77.46 110.15 47.92
N GLU A 40 78.43 109.59 48.67
CA GLU A 40 78.20 108.71 49.82
C GLU A 40 77.50 109.42 50.98
N LYS A 41 77.96 110.63 51.34
CA LYS A 41 77.43 111.42 52.45
C LYS A 41 76.38 112.44 51.99
N GLY A 42 75.97 112.39 50.72
CA GLY A 42 75.01 113.32 50.13
C GLY A 42 75.62 114.58 49.51
N GLU A 43 76.95 114.61 49.35
CA GLU A 43 77.67 115.66 48.63
C GLU A 43 77.27 115.68 47.13
N PRO A 44 77.09 116.87 46.51
CA PRO A 44 76.64 116.97 45.13
C PRO A 44 77.80 116.88 44.12
N TYR A 45 77.64 116.06 43.08
CA TYR A 45 78.52 116.06 41.90
C TYR A 45 77.70 116.27 40.63
N GLU A 46 78.17 117.17 39.77
CA GLU A 46 77.53 117.44 38.49
C GLU A 46 77.87 116.36 37.46
N ILE A 47 76.84 115.86 36.78
CA ILE A 47 76.97 114.90 35.69
C ILE A 47 77.43 115.65 34.44
N LYS A 48 78.59 115.30 33.90
CA LYS A 48 79.13 115.85 32.64
C LYS A 48 78.48 115.23 31.41
N SER A 49 78.32 113.90 31.43
CA SER A 49 77.77 113.14 30.32
C SER A 49 77.19 111.82 30.82
N VAL A 50 76.15 111.33 30.14
CA VAL A 50 75.61 109.99 30.36
C VAL A 50 76.05 109.13 29.18
N GLU A 51 76.86 108.11 29.45
CA GLU A 51 77.49 107.30 28.40
C GLU A 51 76.65 106.06 28.06
N SER A 52 75.90 105.54 29.03
CA SER A 52 74.98 104.41 28.86
C SER A 52 74.02 104.32 30.05
N ASP A 53 73.13 103.33 30.04
CA ASP A 53 72.21 103.04 31.15
C ASP A 53 72.92 102.81 32.49
N THR A 54 74.17 102.35 32.45
CA THR A 54 74.98 101.94 33.60
C THR A 54 76.29 102.70 33.73
N SER A 55 76.50 103.78 32.96
CA SER A 55 77.73 104.57 33.04
C SER A 55 77.47 106.04 32.78
N LEU A 56 77.99 106.89 33.66
CA LEU A 56 78.02 108.34 33.48
C LEU A 56 79.35 108.90 33.94
N THR A 57 79.67 110.09 33.44
CA THR A 57 80.89 110.81 33.80
C THR A 57 80.52 112.08 34.57
N LEU A 58 81.21 112.33 35.67
CA LEU A 58 81.11 113.55 36.48
C LEU A 58 82.05 114.63 35.93
N VAL A 59 81.69 115.89 36.13
CA VAL A 59 82.51 117.03 35.73
C VAL A 59 83.83 117.00 36.51
N GLU A 60 83.76 116.78 37.82
CA GLU A 60 84.90 116.68 38.73
C GLU A 60 85.10 115.23 39.20
N PRO A 61 86.35 114.80 39.47
CA PRO A 61 86.60 113.48 40.06
C PRO A 61 85.96 113.34 41.44
N TYR A 62 85.41 112.17 41.73
CA TYR A 62 84.87 111.88 43.06
C TYR A 62 85.98 111.88 44.11
N ASP A 63 85.91 112.73 45.12
CA ASP A 63 86.95 112.90 46.15
C ASP A 63 86.62 112.22 47.51
N GLY A 64 85.44 111.58 47.61
CA GLY A 64 85.03 110.78 48.76
C GLY A 64 85.66 109.38 48.83
N LYS A 65 85.25 108.54 49.78
CA LYS A 65 85.79 107.16 49.90
C LYS A 65 85.19 106.25 48.84
N ASN A 66 85.95 105.26 48.36
CA ASN A 66 85.41 104.25 47.43
C ASN A 66 84.14 103.61 48.01
N VAL A 67 83.04 103.71 47.27
CA VAL A 67 81.76 103.10 47.60
C VAL A 67 81.25 102.29 46.43
N ASN A 68 80.89 101.05 46.70
CA ASN A 68 80.33 100.13 45.71
C ASN A 68 78.87 99.88 46.03
N ASP A 69 78.06 99.72 44.99
CA ASP A 69 76.65 99.30 45.08
C ASP A 69 75.78 100.11 46.06
N THR A 70 76.05 101.40 46.19
CA THR A 70 75.22 102.30 47.00
C THR A 70 73.98 102.75 46.22
N PRO A 71 72.85 103.07 46.87
CA PRO A 71 71.66 103.51 46.13
C PRO A 71 71.94 104.70 45.21
N CYS A 72 71.56 104.58 43.94
CA CYS A 72 71.65 105.68 43.00
C CYS A 72 70.65 106.77 43.43
N ARG A 73 71.10 108.01 43.51
CA ARG A 73 70.26 109.16 43.83
C ARG A 73 70.74 110.33 43.01
N ILE A 74 69.98 110.69 41.99
CA ILE A 74 70.24 111.82 41.11
C ILE A 74 69.04 112.76 41.20
N ILE A 75 69.32 114.05 41.40
CA ILE A 75 68.31 115.08 41.39
C ILE A 75 68.07 115.46 39.93
N THR A 76 66.89 115.11 39.40
CA THR A 76 66.56 115.24 37.97
C THR A 76 65.62 116.41 37.66
N THR A 77 65.05 117.09 38.67
CA THR A 77 64.34 118.37 38.47
C THR A 77 64.45 119.33 39.66
N TYR A 78 64.51 120.63 39.37
CA TYR A 78 64.14 121.74 40.27
C TYR A 78 62.68 122.16 39.97
N GLN A 79 61.90 122.58 40.98
CA GLN A 79 60.53 123.03 40.74
C GLN A 79 60.54 124.33 39.91
N GLY A 80 60.01 124.28 38.67
CA GLY A 80 59.71 125.46 37.85
C GLY A 80 60.37 125.55 36.45
N ASP A 81 61.16 124.58 35.99
CA ASP A 81 61.93 124.73 34.75
C ASP A 81 61.17 124.31 33.46
N ILE A 82 60.91 125.28 32.58
CA ILE A 82 60.14 125.14 31.31
C ILE A 82 60.91 124.35 30.22
N SER A 83 62.22 124.17 30.40
CA SER A 83 63.11 123.56 29.40
C SER A 83 62.88 122.05 29.25
N GLN A 84 62.40 121.37 30.30
CA GLN A 84 62.09 119.93 30.23
C GLN A 84 60.76 119.61 29.54
N PHE A 85 59.77 120.53 29.58
CA PHE A 85 58.55 120.37 28.79
C PHE A 85 58.88 120.47 27.30
N SER A 86 59.72 121.43 26.92
CA SER A 86 60.19 121.62 25.53
C SER A 86 60.99 120.42 25.02
N ALA A 87 61.85 119.80 25.84
CA ALA A 87 62.62 118.61 25.46
C ALA A 87 61.75 117.35 25.31
N ARG A 88 60.80 117.12 26.23
CA ARG A 88 59.86 115.99 26.13
C ARG A 88 58.87 116.17 24.97
N PHE A 89 58.41 117.41 24.73
CA PHE A 89 57.54 117.73 23.60
C PHE A 89 58.26 117.56 22.25
N ALA A 90 59.52 118.00 22.13
CA ALA A 90 60.32 117.81 20.92
C ALA A 90 60.59 116.33 20.61
N ALA A 91 60.91 115.50 21.61
CA ALA A 91 61.10 114.06 21.45
C ALA A 91 59.81 113.36 20.96
N GLN A 92 58.65 113.78 21.46
CA GLN A 92 57.36 113.24 21.05
C GLN A 92 56.99 113.65 19.62
N LEU A 93 57.24 114.91 19.24
CA LEU A 93 56.97 115.41 17.89
C LEU A 93 57.87 114.73 16.84
N GLN A 94 59.11 114.42 17.19
CA GLN A 94 60.06 113.72 16.32
C GLN A 94 59.67 112.25 16.09
N ARG A 95 59.18 111.56 17.12
CA ARG A 95 58.61 110.20 17.01
C ARG A 95 57.37 110.17 16.11
N MET A 96 56.44 111.11 16.30
CA MET A 96 55.25 111.21 15.44
C MET A 96 55.59 111.48 13.96
N ASN A 97 56.65 112.24 13.69
CA ASN A 97 57.08 112.50 12.31
C ASN A 97 57.72 111.27 11.65
N ILE A 98 58.53 110.51 12.40
CA ILE A 98 59.16 109.26 11.93
C ILE A 98 58.08 108.20 11.63
N ASP A 99 57.12 107.99 12.53
CA ASP A 99 56.04 107.01 12.34
C ASP A 99 55.17 107.37 11.13
N SER A 100 54.90 108.67 10.90
CA SER A 100 54.16 109.12 9.71
C SER A 100 54.91 108.88 8.40
N GLY A 101 56.25 108.95 8.41
CA GLY A 101 57.11 108.66 7.26
C GLY A 101 57.14 107.17 6.93
N VAL A 102 57.23 106.31 7.94
CA VAL A 102 57.20 104.84 7.80
C VAL A 102 55.86 104.37 7.24
N ILE A 103 54.73 104.91 7.72
CA ILE A 103 53.40 104.54 7.22
C ILE A 103 53.20 104.99 5.76
N ARG A 104 53.69 106.16 5.36
CA ARG A 104 53.65 106.58 3.94
C ARG A 104 54.51 105.70 3.04
N SER A 105 55.69 105.27 3.51
CA SER A 105 56.56 104.34 2.79
C SER A 105 55.90 102.95 2.64
N TRP A 106 55.24 102.45 3.69
CA TRP A 106 54.51 101.19 3.65
C TRP A 106 53.33 101.18 2.66
N LEU A 107 52.65 102.32 2.52
CA LEU A 107 51.54 102.50 1.58
C LEU A 107 51.99 102.70 0.12
N THR A 108 53.20 103.20 -0.12
CA THR A 108 53.63 103.66 -1.46
C THR A 108 54.86 102.99 -2.04
N SER A 109 55.74 102.38 -1.23
CA SER A 109 56.95 101.67 -1.69
C SER A 109 56.71 100.16 -1.87
N GLY A 110 57.59 99.50 -2.63
CA GLY A 110 57.53 98.04 -2.87
C GLY A 110 58.44 97.24 -1.94
N GLN A 111 58.83 97.79 -0.79
CA GLN A 111 59.78 97.20 0.16
C GLN A 111 59.15 97.16 1.57
N ASP A 112 59.63 96.24 2.41
CA ASP A 112 59.15 96.10 3.77
C ASP A 112 59.43 97.36 4.61
N ALA A 113 58.48 97.73 5.48
CA ALA A 113 58.57 98.89 6.35
C ALA A 113 58.93 98.45 7.79
N GLN A 114 59.75 99.22 8.51
CA GLN A 114 60.13 98.90 9.90
C GLN A 114 59.60 99.94 10.88
N LEU A 115 58.82 99.51 11.87
CA LEU A 115 58.32 100.34 12.97
C LEU A 115 59.09 100.03 14.26
N LEU A 116 59.40 101.06 15.05
CA LEU A 116 60.04 100.86 16.35
C LEU A 116 58.97 100.79 17.43
N ALA A 117 58.86 99.67 18.14
CA ALA A 117 57.97 99.52 19.28
C ALA A 117 58.40 100.39 20.47
N GLU A 118 57.50 100.62 21.44
CA GLU A 118 57.77 101.45 22.63
C GLU A 118 58.94 100.92 23.47
N ASP A 119 59.22 99.62 23.42
CA ASP A 119 60.34 98.96 24.09
C ASP A 119 61.67 98.99 23.32
N GLY A 120 61.71 99.64 22.14
CA GLY A 120 62.90 99.77 21.31
C GLY A 120 63.10 98.65 20.27
N THR A 121 62.15 97.71 20.15
CA THR A 121 62.27 96.60 19.20
C THR A 121 61.77 96.99 17.80
N LEU A 122 62.50 96.64 16.73
CA LEU A 122 62.09 96.90 15.34
C LEU A 122 61.11 95.83 14.83
N ILE A 123 59.88 96.22 14.51
CA ILE A 123 58.83 95.40 13.91
C ILE A 123 58.84 95.61 12.39
N THR A 124 59.09 94.53 11.64
CA THR A 124 59.07 94.57 10.16
C THR A 124 57.68 94.24 9.64
N LEU A 125 57.08 95.18 8.90
CA LEU A 125 55.81 95.06 8.19
C LEU A 125 56.07 94.82 6.70
N LYS A 126 55.57 93.70 6.17
CA LYS A 126 55.67 93.40 4.74
C LYS A 126 55.05 94.50 3.88
N ALA A 127 55.66 94.81 2.74
CA ALA A 127 55.13 95.81 1.81
C ALA A 127 53.67 95.51 1.42
N LEU A 128 52.78 96.52 1.44
CA LEU A 128 51.35 96.30 1.15
C LEU A 128 51.12 95.69 -0.25
N ARG A 129 51.93 96.06 -1.25
CA ARG A 129 51.89 95.45 -2.58
C ARG A 129 52.30 93.98 -2.59
N GLN A 130 53.24 93.58 -1.74
CA GLN A 130 53.65 92.19 -1.64
C GLN A 130 52.55 91.34 -0.98
N ILE A 131 51.86 91.88 0.03
CA ILE A 131 50.69 91.24 0.64
C ILE A 131 49.57 91.06 -0.39
N ILE A 132 49.28 92.09 -1.20
CA ILE A 132 48.27 92.02 -2.27
C ILE A 132 48.68 90.99 -3.33
N SER A 133 49.95 90.94 -3.73
CA SER A 133 50.45 89.97 -4.71
C SER A 133 50.44 88.52 -4.16
N GLU A 134 50.76 88.32 -2.89
CA GLU A 134 50.64 87.02 -2.21
C GLU A 134 49.18 86.57 -2.13
N GLN A 135 48.25 87.50 -1.85
CA GLN A 135 46.80 87.26 -1.85
C GLN A 135 46.26 86.91 -3.25
N GLU A 136 46.64 87.68 -4.27
CA GLU A 136 46.27 87.43 -5.67
C GLU A 136 46.85 86.10 -6.18
N GLY A 137 48.10 85.80 -5.83
CA GLY A 137 48.75 84.51 -6.11
C GLY A 137 48.06 83.33 -5.42
N ALA A 138 47.65 83.50 -4.16
CA ALA A 138 46.88 82.50 -3.43
C ALA A 138 45.48 82.28 -4.03
N MET A 139 44.79 83.35 -4.46
CA MET A 139 43.49 83.23 -5.14
C MET A 139 43.60 82.61 -6.54
N ALA A 140 44.66 82.95 -7.29
CA ALA A 140 44.95 82.35 -8.59
C ALA A 140 45.30 80.87 -8.46
N TRP A 141 46.13 80.50 -7.47
CA TRP A 141 46.42 79.11 -7.13
C TRP A 141 45.16 78.35 -6.73
N PHE A 142 44.31 78.92 -5.88
CA PHE A 142 43.06 78.28 -5.48
C PHE A 142 42.10 78.08 -6.66
N SER A 143 42.01 79.07 -7.56
CA SER A 143 41.16 78.97 -8.76
C SER A 143 41.69 77.96 -9.76
N ALA A 144 43.01 77.92 -9.99
CA ALA A 144 43.66 76.94 -10.88
C ALA A 144 43.61 75.51 -10.33
N ASN A 145 43.57 75.35 -9.00
CA ASN A 145 43.53 74.05 -8.33
C ASN A 145 42.12 73.65 -7.87
N LYS A 146 41.10 74.48 -8.11
CA LYS A 146 39.70 74.25 -7.70
C LYS A 146 39.18 72.90 -8.19
N ASP A 147 39.42 72.59 -9.46
CA ASP A 147 38.97 71.33 -10.06
C ASP A 147 39.74 70.13 -9.51
N SER A 148 41.03 70.28 -9.21
CA SER A 148 41.84 69.26 -8.54
C SER A 148 41.40 69.01 -7.09
N ILE A 149 41.01 70.06 -6.36
CA ILE A 149 40.49 69.95 -4.99
C ILE A 149 39.10 69.31 -4.99
N LEU A 150 38.21 69.69 -5.92
CA LEU A 150 36.91 69.05 -6.12
C LEU A 150 37.05 67.59 -6.55
N LYS A 151 38.04 67.29 -7.40
CA LYS A 151 38.36 65.91 -7.81
C LYS A 151 38.99 65.10 -6.69
N ALA A 152 39.81 65.71 -5.82
CA ALA A 152 40.33 65.08 -4.61
C ALA A 152 39.20 64.82 -3.59
N ALA A 153 38.24 65.72 -3.44
CA ALA A 153 37.06 65.52 -2.60
C ALA A 153 36.11 64.44 -3.17
N ALA A 154 35.91 64.42 -4.49
CA ALA A 154 35.17 63.36 -5.18
C ALA A 154 35.90 62.01 -5.08
N ASN A 155 37.23 62.00 -5.18
CA ASN A 155 38.06 60.80 -4.97
C ASN A 155 38.05 60.35 -3.51
N ALA A 156 37.98 61.26 -2.53
CA ALA A 156 37.82 60.92 -1.11
C ALA A 156 36.42 60.35 -0.83
N ALA A 157 35.36 60.87 -1.47
CA ALA A 157 34.02 60.30 -1.42
C ALA A 157 33.92 58.94 -2.14
N ALA A 158 34.63 58.78 -3.27
CA ALA A 158 34.77 57.51 -3.97
C ALA A 158 35.62 56.51 -3.17
N ALA A 159 36.64 56.96 -2.44
CA ALA A 159 37.45 56.16 -1.53
C ALA A 159 36.65 55.76 -0.28
N ALA A 160 35.79 56.61 0.25
CA ALA A 160 34.85 56.28 1.33
C ALA A 160 33.77 55.29 0.86
N SER A 161 33.28 55.45 -0.38
CA SER A 161 32.37 54.48 -1.02
C SER A 161 33.07 53.16 -1.30
N SER A 162 34.35 53.19 -1.69
CA SER A 162 35.20 52.02 -1.90
C SER A 162 35.57 51.34 -0.57
N ALA A 163 35.75 52.10 0.52
CA ALA A 163 35.94 51.57 1.86
C ALA A 163 34.65 50.92 2.40
N SER A 164 33.49 51.48 2.08
CA SER A 164 32.18 50.89 2.38
C SER A 164 31.95 49.62 1.54
N ALA A 165 32.35 49.62 0.27
CA ALA A 165 32.34 48.44 -0.59
C ALA A 165 33.36 47.38 -0.13
N ALA A 166 34.53 47.78 0.37
CA ALA A 166 35.54 46.90 0.94
C ALA A 166 35.08 46.30 2.29
N LEU A 167 34.36 47.06 3.12
CA LEU A 167 33.72 46.56 4.34
C LEU A 167 32.56 45.60 4.02
N ALA A 168 31.79 45.89 2.96
CA ALA A 168 30.78 44.97 2.42
C ALA A 168 31.44 43.71 1.83
N SER A 169 32.57 43.83 1.17
CA SER A 169 33.38 42.72 0.66
C SER A 169 34.03 41.91 1.78
N GLN A 170 34.46 42.56 2.88
CA GLN A 170 34.98 41.90 4.09
C GLN A 170 33.86 41.15 4.83
N LYS A 171 32.65 41.72 4.93
CA LYS A 171 31.46 41.02 5.44
C LYS A 171 31.04 39.88 4.52
N ALA A 172 31.08 40.06 3.19
CA ALA A 172 30.82 39.00 2.22
C ALA A 172 31.88 37.90 2.29
N ALA A 173 33.14 38.25 2.51
CA ALA A 173 34.24 37.31 2.74
C ALA A 173 34.08 36.57 4.08
N LYS A 174 33.66 37.25 5.16
CA LYS A 174 33.34 36.63 6.45
C LYS A 174 32.12 35.71 6.36
N THR A 175 31.10 36.09 5.60
CA THR A 175 29.96 35.23 5.25
C THR A 175 30.40 34.05 4.38
N SER A 176 31.35 34.24 3.45
CA SER A 176 31.97 33.17 2.68
C SER A 176 32.86 32.25 3.55
N GLU A 177 33.47 32.76 4.62
CA GLU A 177 34.23 32.01 5.60
C GLU A 177 33.29 31.17 6.48
N THR A 178 32.15 31.73 6.90
CA THR A 178 31.05 31.01 7.57
C THR A 178 30.39 29.98 6.65
N ASN A 179 30.18 30.30 5.37
CA ASN A 179 29.67 29.37 4.36
C ASN A 179 30.70 28.29 4.04
N SER A 180 32.01 28.60 4.06
CA SER A 180 33.07 27.60 3.92
C SER A 180 33.16 26.70 5.15
N ALA A 181 32.96 27.21 6.37
CA ALA A 181 32.84 26.40 7.59
C ALA A 181 31.56 25.53 7.57
N GLY A 182 30.46 26.05 7.02
CA GLY A 182 29.23 25.32 6.72
C GLY A 182 29.44 24.26 5.63
N SER A 183 30.23 24.54 4.60
CA SER A 183 30.63 23.59 3.55
C SER A 183 31.62 22.54 4.07
N VAL A 184 32.49 22.86 5.02
CA VAL A 184 33.34 21.89 5.74
C VAL A 184 32.49 21.02 6.65
N SER A 185 31.46 21.57 7.29
CA SER A 185 30.48 20.80 8.09
C SER A 185 29.57 19.94 7.21
N ALA A 186 29.21 20.42 6.02
CA ALA A 186 28.46 19.67 5.00
C ALA A 186 29.35 18.61 4.31
N ALA A 187 30.64 18.86 4.14
CA ALA A 187 31.63 17.90 3.65
C ALA A 187 31.95 16.85 4.72
N ALA A 188 32.01 17.21 6.00
CA ALA A 188 32.13 16.27 7.11
C ALA A 188 30.86 15.42 7.25
N SER A 189 29.68 16.03 7.13
CA SER A 189 28.39 15.33 7.10
C SER A 189 28.27 14.44 5.86
N SER A 190 28.79 14.87 4.72
CA SER A 190 28.85 14.06 3.48
C SER A 190 29.89 12.95 3.59
N LYS A 191 31.00 13.14 4.31
CA LYS A 191 31.98 12.09 4.64
C LYS A 191 31.38 11.05 5.58
N THR A 192 30.60 11.49 6.58
CA THR A 192 29.82 10.60 7.47
C THR A 192 28.69 9.90 6.72
N ALA A 193 28.02 10.58 5.77
CA ALA A 193 26.99 9.99 4.93
C ALA A 193 27.58 9.03 3.88
N ALA A 194 28.78 9.32 3.34
CA ALA A 194 29.53 8.42 2.46
C ALA A 194 30.07 7.21 3.23
N ALA A 195 30.53 7.39 4.47
CA ALA A 195 30.90 6.28 5.36
C ALA A 195 29.68 5.43 5.74
N ALA A 196 28.54 6.05 6.07
CA ALA A 196 27.28 5.35 6.31
C ALA A 196 26.75 4.66 5.04
N SER A 197 26.96 5.26 3.87
CA SER A 197 26.63 4.65 2.57
C SER A 197 27.59 3.51 2.23
N ALA A 198 28.86 3.58 2.62
CA ALA A 198 29.83 2.48 2.51
C ALA A 198 29.48 1.34 3.48
N THR A 199 29.04 1.64 4.70
CA THR A 199 28.52 0.63 5.64
C THR A 199 27.22 0.00 5.14
N LYS A 200 26.33 0.79 4.53
CA LYS A 200 25.12 0.28 3.87
C LYS A 200 25.43 -0.50 2.60
N ALA A 201 26.44 -0.11 1.82
CA ALA A 201 26.91 -0.87 0.65
C ALA A 201 27.56 -2.18 1.07
N ALA A 202 28.35 -2.21 2.15
CA ALA A 202 28.90 -3.43 2.74
C ALA A 202 27.81 -4.33 3.37
N ALA A 203 26.78 -3.73 3.98
CA ALA A 203 25.58 -4.46 4.42
C ALA A 203 24.77 -4.98 3.23
N SER A 204 24.71 -4.23 2.13
CA SER A 204 24.08 -4.65 0.88
C SER A 204 24.89 -5.71 0.16
N GLU A 205 26.22 -5.73 0.29
CA GLU A 205 27.11 -6.79 -0.18
C GLU A 205 26.95 -8.05 0.68
N LYS A 206 26.80 -7.91 2.00
CA LYS A 206 26.40 -9.01 2.89
C LYS A 206 25.01 -9.54 2.57
N ASN A 207 24.05 -8.67 2.27
CA ASN A 207 22.70 -9.06 1.88
C ASN A 207 22.66 -9.66 0.47
N ALA A 208 23.53 -9.21 -0.44
CA ALA A 208 23.71 -9.80 -1.76
C ALA A 208 24.36 -11.18 -1.64
N LYS A 209 25.38 -11.36 -0.79
CA LYS A 209 25.96 -12.67 -0.44
C LYS A 209 24.95 -13.58 0.29
N ALA A 210 24.12 -13.04 1.17
CA ALA A 210 23.04 -13.79 1.82
C ALA A 210 21.93 -14.15 0.80
N SER A 211 21.66 -13.27 -0.17
CA SER A 211 20.73 -13.55 -1.28
C SER A 211 21.32 -14.55 -2.27
N GLU A 212 22.64 -14.56 -2.47
CA GLU A 212 23.37 -15.57 -3.24
C GLU A 212 23.33 -16.92 -2.54
N VAL A 213 23.52 -16.97 -1.21
CA VAL A 213 23.34 -18.17 -0.39
C VAL A 213 21.88 -18.63 -0.38
N ASN A 214 20.91 -17.72 -0.32
CA ASN A 214 19.48 -18.05 -0.39
C ASN A 214 19.08 -18.49 -1.80
N ALA A 215 19.69 -17.94 -2.85
CA ALA A 215 19.54 -18.40 -4.22
C ALA A 215 20.18 -19.78 -4.42
N LYS A 216 21.34 -20.06 -3.81
CA LYS A 216 21.97 -21.39 -3.76
C LYS A 216 21.14 -22.40 -2.98
N THR A 217 20.53 -21.96 -1.88
CA THR A 217 19.62 -22.77 -1.06
C THR A 217 18.32 -23.04 -1.82
N SER A 218 17.83 -22.06 -2.59
CA SER A 218 16.68 -22.21 -3.49
C SER A 218 17.01 -23.06 -4.71
N GLU A 219 18.24 -23.00 -5.24
CA GLU A 219 18.77 -23.88 -6.28
C GLU A 219 18.87 -25.32 -5.76
N THR A 220 19.28 -25.49 -4.50
CA THR A 220 19.31 -26.79 -3.80
C THR A 220 17.90 -27.30 -3.51
N ALA A 221 16.96 -26.43 -3.12
CA ALA A 221 15.55 -26.79 -2.90
C ALA A 221 14.82 -27.07 -4.22
N ALA A 222 15.17 -26.37 -5.31
CA ALA A 222 14.68 -26.64 -6.66
C ALA A 222 15.27 -27.94 -7.21
N SER A 223 16.53 -28.24 -6.93
CA SER A 223 17.16 -29.53 -7.23
C SER A 223 16.53 -30.66 -6.41
N GLY A 224 16.25 -30.44 -5.12
CA GLY A 224 15.51 -31.37 -4.27
C GLY A 224 14.07 -31.58 -4.72
N SER A 225 13.41 -30.53 -5.21
CA SER A 225 12.07 -30.59 -5.81
C SER A 225 12.09 -31.28 -7.17
N ALA A 226 13.16 -31.13 -7.95
CA ALA A 226 13.38 -31.86 -9.20
C ALA A 226 13.66 -33.35 -8.93
N ILE A 227 14.40 -33.68 -7.87
CA ILE A 227 14.59 -35.06 -7.40
C ILE A 227 13.25 -35.64 -6.89
N ALA A 228 12.46 -34.86 -6.15
CA ALA A 228 11.13 -35.27 -5.70
C ALA A 228 10.15 -35.43 -6.88
N ALA A 229 10.23 -34.56 -7.89
CA ALA A 229 9.46 -34.67 -9.12
C ALA A 229 9.88 -35.89 -9.94
N ALA A 230 11.19 -36.16 -10.06
CA ALA A 230 11.71 -37.36 -10.71
C ALA A 230 11.38 -38.64 -9.93
N THR A 231 11.33 -38.58 -8.60
CA THR A 231 10.88 -39.68 -7.73
C THR A 231 9.38 -39.90 -7.88
N SER A 232 8.59 -38.84 -8.01
CA SER A 232 7.15 -38.90 -8.35
C SER A 232 6.91 -39.39 -9.77
N GLU A 233 7.76 -39.04 -10.73
CA GLU A 233 7.72 -39.57 -12.11
C GLU A 233 8.08 -41.06 -12.12
N THR A 234 9.07 -41.47 -11.33
CA THR A 234 9.43 -42.89 -11.13
C THR A 234 8.30 -43.64 -10.42
N SER A 235 7.63 -43.02 -9.44
CA SER A 235 6.48 -43.62 -8.73
C SER A 235 5.21 -43.66 -9.61
N ALA A 236 5.03 -42.67 -10.48
CA ALA A 236 3.98 -42.64 -11.49
C ALA A 236 4.25 -43.68 -12.58
N LYS A 237 5.51 -43.86 -13.00
CA LYS A 237 5.93 -44.94 -13.89
C LYS A 237 5.75 -46.31 -13.24
N ALA A 238 6.11 -46.49 -11.98
CA ALA A 238 5.88 -47.72 -11.22
C ALA A 238 4.37 -48.00 -11.03
N SER A 239 3.56 -46.95 -10.86
CA SER A 239 2.09 -47.06 -10.80
C SER A 239 1.50 -47.36 -12.18
N GLN A 240 2.07 -46.81 -13.26
CA GLN A 240 1.74 -47.14 -14.64
C GLN A 240 2.12 -48.59 -14.96
N ASP A 241 3.30 -49.05 -14.54
CA ASP A 241 3.76 -50.43 -14.74
C ASP A 241 2.96 -51.42 -13.89
N SER A 242 2.51 -50.99 -12.71
CA SER A 242 1.57 -51.74 -11.88
C SER A 242 0.16 -51.77 -12.50
N ALA A 243 -0.28 -50.69 -13.13
CA ALA A 243 -1.54 -50.63 -13.88
C ALA A 243 -1.46 -51.47 -15.17
N THR A 244 -0.33 -51.45 -15.88
CA THR A 244 -0.05 -52.29 -17.06
C THR A 244 0.08 -53.76 -16.66
N SER A 245 0.72 -54.07 -15.54
CA SER A 245 0.78 -55.43 -14.98
C SER A 245 -0.59 -55.90 -14.50
N SER A 246 -1.41 -55.00 -13.95
CA SER A 246 -2.79 -55.29 -13.54
C SER A 246 -3.71 -55.45 -14.76
N ALA A 247 -3.51 -54.69 -15.83
CA ALA A 247 -4.16 -54.88 -17.13
C ALA A 247 -3.72 -56.19 -17.79
N GLY A 248 -2.45 -56.57 -17.68
CA GLY A 248 -1.93 -57.87 -18.13
C GLY A 248 -2.48 -59.05 -17.32
N LYS A 249 -2.64 -58.88 -16.00
CA LYS A 249 -3.33 -59.83 -15.12
C LYS A 249 -4.83 -59.89 -15.41
N ALA A 250 -5.47 -58.77 -15.73
CA ALA A 250 -6.87 -58.71 -16.15
C ALA A 250 -7.09 -59.39 -17.50
N ALA A 251 -6.22 -59.14 -18.50
CA ALA A 251 -6.24 -59.83 -19.79
C ALA A 251 -5.91 -61.33 -19.64
N THR A 252 -5.02 -61.71 -18.72
CA THR A 252 -4.76 -63.12 -18.37
C THR A 252 -5.97 -63.74 -17.66
N SER A 253 -6.67 -62.97 -16.82
CA SER A 253 -7.90 -63.38 -16.15
C SER A 253 -9.07 -63.47 -17.14
N GLU A 254 -9.10 -62.66 -18.18
CA GLU A 254 -10.07 -62.71 -19.29
C GLU A 254 -9.80 -63.91 -20.19
N LYS A 255 -8.52 -64.23 -20.45
CA LYS A 255 -8.08 -65.46 -21.13
C LYS A 255 -8.37 -66.71 -20.30
N ASN A 256 -8.19 -66.65 -18.99
CA ASN A 256 -8.52 -67.72 -18.05
C ASN A 256 -10.03 -67.86 -17.86
N ALA A 257 -10.80 -66.77 -17.92
CA ALA A 257 -12.26 -66.78 -17.91
C ALA A 257 -12.80 -67.34 -19.23
N ALA A 258 -12.19 -67.02 -20.37
CA ALA A 258 -12.50 -67.63 -21.66
C ALA A 258 -12.13 -69.12 -21.69
N ALA A 259 -10.96 -69.52 -21.17
CA ALA A 259 -10.57 -70.92 -21.03
C ALA A 259 -11.44 -71.68 -20.02
N SER A 260 -11.90 -71.02 -18.97
CA SER A 260 -12.87 -71.55 -18.01
C SER A 260 -14.28 -71.61 -18.59
N ALA A 261 -14.65 -70.71 -19.50
CA ALA A 261 -15.90 -70.77 -20.26
C ALA A 261 -15.87 -71.89 -21.31
N THR A 262 -14.72 -72.13 -21.96
CA THR A 262 -14.50 -73.31 -22.80
C THR A 262 -14.51 -74.59 -21.98
N SER A 263 -13.87 -74.60 -20.80
CA SER A 263 -13.88 -75.75 -19.89
C SER A 263 -15.26 -75.99 -19.24
N ALA A 264 -16.03 -74.93 -19.00
CA ALA A 264 -17.42 -74.99 -18.54
C ALA A 264 -18.36 -75.41 -19.67
N ALA A 265 -18.09 -75.06 -20.93
CA ALA A 265 -18.80 -75.58 -22.09
C ALA A 265 -18.49 -77.06 -22.34
N SER A 266 -17.23 -77.50 -22.18
CA SER A 266 -16.82 -78.91 -22.20
C SER A 266 -17.37 -79.69 -21.00
N SER A 267 -17.49 -79.05 -19.83
CA SER A 267 -18.10 -79.64 -18.63
C SER A 267 -19.62 -79.63 -18.70
N LYS A 268 -20.26 -78.69 -19.39
CA LYS A 268 -21.70 -78.72 -19.75
C LYS A 268 -21.98 -79.81 -20.77
N GLY A 269 -21.07 -80.03 -21.73
CA GLY A 269 -21.09 -81.19 -22.63
C GLY A 269 -20.93 -82.51 -21.88
N SER A 270 -19.98 -82.58 -20.94
CA SER A 270 -19.74 -83.76 -20.10
C SER A 270 -20.85 -83.98 -19.06
N ALA A 271 -21.50 -82.92 -18.57
CA ALA A 271 -22.67 -82.97 -17.70
C ALA A 271 -23.94 -83.34 -18.46
N ALA A 272 -24.08 -82.94 -19.74
CA ALA A 272 -25.15 -83.41 -20.62
C ALA A 272 -24.94 -84.89 -21.01
N THR A 273 -23.71 -85.34 -21.27
CA THR A 273 -23.37 -86.76 -21.46
C THR A 273 -23.55 -87.57 -20.17
N SER A 274 -23.27 -86.99 -18.99
CA SER A 274 -23.45 -87.62 -17.68
C SER A 274 -24.91 -87.63 -17.21
N ALA A 275 -25.72 -86.63 -17.57
CA ALA A 275 -27.17 -86.62 -17.35
C ALA A 275 -27.87 -87.63 -18.26
N THR A 276 -27.40 -87.77 -19.51
CA THR A 276 -27.85 -88.82 -20.43
C THR A 276 -27.43 -90.21 -19.92
N SER A 277 -26.21 -90.34 -19.37
CA SER A 277 -25.73 -91.57 -18.71
C SER A 277 -26.44 -91.86 -17.38
N ALA A 278 -26.88 -90.84 -16.64
CA ALA A 278 -27.67 -90.96 -15.41
C ALA A 278 -29.13 -91.37 -15.70
N ALA A 279 -29.72 -90.89 -16.79
CA ALA A 279 -31.02 -91.36 -17.28
C ALA A 279 -30.95 -92.81 -17.81
N THR A 280 -29.89 -93.20 -18.53
CA THR A 280 -29.63 -94.61 -18.90
C THR A 280 -29.34 -95.49 -17.67
N SER A 281 -28.72 -94.94 -16.62
CA SER A 281 -28.42 -95.64 -15.35
C SER A 281 -29.62 -95.78 -14.41
N ALA A 282 -30.63 -94.90 -14.51
CA ALA A 282 -31.93 -95.09 -13.86
C ALA A 282 -32.70 -96.27 -14.50
N THR A 283 -32.58 -96.44 -15.82
CA THR A 283 -33.13 -97.61 -16.54
C THR A 283 -32.33 -98.89 -16.27
N ASN A 284 -31.00 -98.80 -16.14
CA ASN A 284 -30.15 -99.93 -15.72
C ASN A 284 -30.26 -100.27 -14.22
N SER A 285 -30.77 -99.36 -13.37
CA SER A 285 -31.04 -99.63 -11.94
C SER A 285 -32.19 -100.61 -11.73
N LYS A 286 -33.18 -100.64 -12.62
CA LYS A 286 -34.22 -101.70 -12.64
C LYS A 286 -33.67 -103.05 -13.14
N THR A 287 -32.67 -103.05 -14.03
CA THR A 287 -32.00 -104.27 -14.50
C THR A 287 -30.96 -104.80 -13.47
N SER A 288 -30.38 -103.90 -12.65
CA SER A 288 -29.36 -104.23 -11.64
C SER A 288 -29.94 -104.69 -10.30
N GLU A 289 -31.21 -104.42 -10.02
CA GLU A 289 -32.01 -105.14 -9.00
C GLU A 289 -31.92 -106.67 -9.19
N SER A 290 -31.73 -107.13 -10.45
CA SER A 290 -31.57 -108.55 -10.81
C SER A 290 -30.11 -109.06 -10.86
N ASN A 291 -29.09 -108.20 -10.77
CA ASN A 291 -27.67 -108.58 -10.74
C ASN A 291 -27.00 -108.34 -9.37
N ALA A 292 -27.70 -107.66 -8.45
CA ALA A 292 -27.30 -107.38 -7.06
C ALA A 292 -27.05 -108.63 -6.18
N LYS A 293 -27.27 -109.85 -6.68
CA LYS A 293 -26.87 -111.11 -6.01
C LYS A 293 -25.50 -111.67 -6.44
N LYS A 294 -24.82 -111.17 -7.50
CA LYS A 294 -23.54 -111.75 -7.97
C LYS A 294 -22.29 -110.92 -7.60
N SER A 295 -22.45 -109.68 -7.14
CA SER A 295 -21.34 -108.81 -6.74
C SER A 295 -21.26 -108.54 -5.24
N GLU A 296 -21.97 -109.33 -4.42
CA GLU A 296 -21.64 -109.55 -3.00
C GLU A 296 -20.15 -109.94 -2.83
N ALA A 297 -19.52 -110.50 -3.87
CA ALA A 297 -18.11 -110.90 -3.89
C ALA A 297 -17.09 -109.82 -4.31
N ASN A 298 -17.50 -108.74 -5.01
CA ASN A 298 -16.59 -107.62 -5.36
C ASN A 298 -16.64 -106.48 -4.33
N ALA A 299 -17.59 -106.54 -3.39
CA ALA A 299 -17.83 -105.56 -2.32
C ALA A 299 -16.66 -105.37 -1.34
N LYS A 300 -15.64 -106.25 -1.37
CA LYS A 300 -14.44 -106.12 -0.53
C LYS A 300 -13.38 -105.16 -1.09
N ALA A 301 -13.41 -104.83 -2.39
CA ALA A 301 -12.48 -103.86 -3.00
C ALA A 301 -13.05 -102.43 -3.03
N SER A 302 -14.37 -102.29 -2.93
CA SER A 302 -15.06 -100.99 -2.92
C SER A 302 -15.14 -100.34 -1.53
N GLU A 303 -14.68 -101.00 -0.46
CA GLU A 303 -14.65 -100.44 0.90
C GLU A 303 -13.63 -99.28 1.04
N ASN A 304 -12.59 -99.25 0.19
CA ASN A 304 -11.59 -98.16 0.20
C ASN A 304 -11.92 -96.96 -0.72
N GLU A 305 -12.79 -97.12 -1.73
CA GLU A 305 -13.22 -96.02 -2.63
C GLU A 305 -14.51 -95.32 -2.14
N ALA A 306 -15.30 -95.96 -1.27
CA ALA A 306 -16.52 -95.38 -0.69
C ALA A 306 -16.28 -94.29 0.36
N ALA A 307 -15.07 -94.22 0.94
CA ALA A 307 -14.64 -93.12 1.79
C ALA A 307 -14.41 -91.80 1.01
N GLY A 308 -14.15 -91.88 -0.31
CA GLY A 308 -14.03 -90.72 -1.20
C GLY A 308 -15.39 -90.15 -1.65
N SER A 309 -16.34 -91.02 -1.99
CA SER A 309 -17.63 -90.59 -2.58
C SER A 309 -18.64 -89.99 -1.59
N LYS A 310 -18.57 -90.33 -0.30
CA LYS A 310 -19.40 -89.67 0.73
C LYS A 310 -18.91 -88.25 1.05
N SER A 311 -17.60 -88.04 0.99
CA SER A 311 -16.97 -86.72 1.09
C SER A 311 -17.26 -85.86 -0.15
N ALA A 312 -17.45 -86.47 -1.32
CA ALA A 312 -17.85 -85.78 -2.56
C ALA A 312 -19.36 -85.44 -2.64
N ALA A 313 -20.26 -86.25 -2.07
CA ALA A 313 -21.71 -85.95 -2.05
C ALA A 313 -22.09 -84.85 -1.06
N ALA A 314 -21.55 -84.86 0.16
CA ALA A 314 -21.72 -83.77 1.13
C ALA A 314 -20.99 -82.48 0.71
N ALA A 315 -19.87 -82.61 -0.02
CA ALA A 315 -19.24 -81.47 -0.68
C ALA A 315 -20.03 -80.98 -1.91
N SER A 316 -20.72 -81.83 -2.67
CA SER A 316 -21.57 -81.40 -3.81
C SER A 316 -22.88 -80.75 -3.38
N GLU A 317 -23.47 -81.16 -2.25
CA GLU A 317 -24.64 -80.50 -1.65
C GLU A 317 -24.24 -79.15 -1.02
N ALA A 318 -23.09 -79.10 -0.31
CA ALA A 318 -22.49 -77.85 0.15
C ALA A 318 -22.00 -76.96 -1.01
N ASN A 319 -21.54 -77.52 -2.13
CA ASN A 319 -21.13 -76.77 -3.33
C ASN A 319 -22.31 -76.33 -4.19
N ALA A 320 -23.48 -76.99 -4.14
CA ALA A 320 -24.70 -76.52 -4.79
C ALA A 320 -25.31 -75.32 -4.03
N SER A 321 -25.40 -75.40 -2.71
CA SER A 321 -25.79 -74.25 -1.87
C SER A 321 -24.74 -73.14 -1.86
N THR A 322 -23.44 -73.48 -1.88
CA THR A 322 -22.36 -72.51 -2.07
C THR A 322 -22.31 -71.96 -3.50
N SER A 323 -22.80 -72.67 -4.53
CA SER A 323 -22.90 -72.15 -5.90
C SER A 323 -24.14 -71.30 -6.13
N GLU A 324 -25.25 -71.54 -5.43
CA GLU A 324 -26.39 -70.62 -5.36
C GLU A 324 -26.03 -69.35 -4.57
N ILE A 325 -25.30 -69.50 -3.45
CA ILE A 325 -24.74 -68.38 -2.66
C ILE A 325 -23.63 -67.66 -3.43
N ASN A 326 -22.79 -68.34 -4.22
CA ASN A 326 -21.75 -67.73 -5.05
C ASN A 326 -22.32 -67.14 -6.34
N ALA A 327 -23.43 -67.64 -6.88
CA ALA A 327 -24.15 -67.01 -8.00
C ALA A 327 -24.90 -65.75 -7.52
N ALA A 328 -25.49 -65.79 -6.33
CA ALA A 328 -26.10 -64.61 -5.68
C ALA A 328 -25.04 -63.61 -5.20
N SER A 329 -23.93 -64.07 -4.61
CA SER A 329 -22.78 -63.23 -4.23
C SER A 329 -22.01 -62.73 -5.44
N SER A 330 -22.00 -63.44 -6.58
CA SER A 330 -21.46 -62.94 -7.85
C SER A 330 -22.43 -61.99 -8.54
N ALA A 331 -23.74 -62.12 -8.37
CA ALA A 331 -24.72 -61.14 -8.82
C ALA A 331 -24.65 -59.86 -7.97
N THR A 332 -24.49 -59.97 -6.65
CA THR A 332 -24.28 -58.84 -5.73
C THR A 332 -22.88 -58.26 -5.86
N ALA A 333 -21.84 -59.06 -6.12
CA ALA A 333 -20.49 -58.59 -6.44
C ALA A 333 -20.41 -58.03 -7.86
N ALA A 334 -21.22 -58.48 -8.82
CA ALA A 334 -21.39 -57.83 -10.13
C ALA A 334 -22.13 -56.50 -9.99
N LYS A 335 -23.16 -56.41 -9.15
CA LYS A 335 -23.88 -55.15 -8.82
C LYS A 335 -23.01 -54.18 -8.01
N ALA A 336 -22.21 -54.69 -7.08
CA ALA A 336 -21.23 -53.93 -6.30
C ALA A 336 -19.99 -53.59 -7.14
N SER A 337 -19.63 -54.39 -8.14
CA SER A 337 -18.62 -54.05 -9.15
C SER A 337 -19.16 -53.08 -10.21
N GLU A 338 -20.46 -53.10 -10.51
CA GLU A 338 -21.16 -52.11 -11.33
C GLU A 338 -21.26 -50.77 -10.58
N THR A 339 -21.53 -50.83 -9.27
CA THR A 339 -21.50 -49.67 -8.35
C THR A 339 -20.07 -49.19 -8.11
N SER A 340 -19.09 -50.08 -7.96
CA SER A 340 -17.66 -49.72 -7.81
C SER A 340 -17.04 -49.29 -9.13
N ALA A 341 -17.53 -49.75 -10.29
CA ALA A 341 -17.18 -49.25 -11.61
C ALA A 341 -17.86 -47.90 -11.88
N ALA A 342 -19.08 -47.66 -11.37
CA ALA A 342 -19.72 -46.35 -11.38
C ALA A 342 -19.00 -45.37 -10.43
N SER A 343 -18.63 -45.79 -9.22
CA SER A 343 -17.80 -45.02 -8.29
C SER A 343 -16.38 -44.85 -8.78
N SER A 344 -15.79 -45.81 -9.51
CA SER A 344 -14.48 -45.68 -10.16
C SER A 344 -14.55 -44.86 -11.43
N LYS A 345 -15.69 -44.82 -12.15
CA LYS A 345 -15.96 -43.90 -13.26
C LYS A 345 -16.18 -42.48 -12.73
N SER A 346 -16.87 -42.31 -11.61
CA SER A 346 -17.00 -41.03 -10.91
C SER A 346 -15.68 -40.60 -10.28
N ALA A 347 -14.89 -41.51 -9.70
CA ALA A 347 -13.55 -41.22 -9.18
C ALA A 347 -12.53 -41.02 -10.30
N ALA A 348 -12.67 -41.66 -11.46
CA ALA A 348 -11.88 -41.38 -12.66
C ALA A 348 -12.30 -40.06 -13.33
N ALA A 349 -13.58 -39.69 -13.28
CA ALA A 349 -14.08 -38.39 -13.71
C ALA A 349 -13.61 -37.28 -12.75
N THR A 350 -13.69 -37.49 -11.43
CA THR A 350 -13.14 -36.59 -10.41
C THR A 350 -11.61 -36.55 -10.45
N SER A 351 -10.93 -37.66 -10.73
CA SER A 351 -9.47 -37.70 -10.95
C SER A 351 -9.07 -37.09 -12.29
N ALA A 352 -9.92 -37.13 -13.32
CA ALA A 352 -9.74 -36.39 -14.57
C ALA A 352 -9.99 -34.89 -14.35
N THR A 353 -10.97 -34.50 -13.52
CA THR A 353 -11.18 -33.12 -13.07
C THR A 353 -10.02 -32.64 -12.21
N ASN A 354 -9.51 -33.47 -11.28
CA ASN A 354 -8.36 -33.14 -10.44
C ASN A 354 -7.05 -33.16 -11.23
N ALA A 355 -6.92 -34.00 -12.26
CA ALA A 355 -5.82 -33.96 -13.22
C ALA A 355 -5.92 -32.71 -14.11
N LYS A 356 -7.13 -32.28 -14.51
CA LYS A 356 -7.36 -31.02 -15.23
C LYS A 356 -7.10 -29.80 -14.33
N SER A 357 -7.48 -29.85 -13.06
CA SER A 357 -7.16 -28.83 -12.04
C SER A 357 -5.66 -28.85 -11.70
N SER A 358 -5.01 -30.01 -11.70
CA SER A 358 -3.55 -30.13 -11.53
C SER A 358 -2.80 -29.72 -12.78
N GLU A 359 -3.33 -29.93 -13.98
CA GLU A 359 -2.84 -29.40 -15.25
C GLU A 359 -3.03 -27.88 -15.29
N THR A 360 -4.14 -27.36 -14.74
CA THR A 360 -4.42 -25.92 -14.57
C THR A 360 -3.51 -25.30 -13.51
N ASN A 361 -3.24 -26.01 -12.41
CA ASN A 361 -2.33 -25.57 -11.34
C ASN A 361 -0.86 -25.70 -11.78
N ALA A 362 -0.51 -26.69 -12.59
CA ALA A 362 0.79 -26.83 -13.22
C ALA A 362 0.99 -25.78 -14.33
N ALA A 363 -0.05 -25.44 -15.10
CA ALA A 363 -0.05 -24.33 -16.04
C ALA A 363 0.04 -22.97 -15.31
N SER A 364 -0.68 -22.81 -14.20
CA SER A 364 -0.60 -21.62 -13.34
C SER A 364 0.75 -21.52 -12.64
N SER A 365 1.36 -22.66 -12.25
CA SER A 365 2.72 -22.72 -11.69
C SER A 365 3.79 -22.54 -12.75
N LYS A 366 3.56 -22.97 -14.01
CA LYS A 366 4.41 -22.68 -15.17
C LYS A 366 4.33 -21.20 -15.53
N THR A 367 3.14 -20.59 -15.45
CA THR A 367 2.94 -19.14 -15.61
C THR A 367 3.55 -18.38 -14.43
N ALA A 368 3.43 -18.87 -13.19
CA ALA A 368 4.06 -18.25 -12.02
C ALA A 368 5.58 -18.41 -12.04
N ALA A 369 6.12 -19.53 -12.54
CA ALA A 369 7.54 -19.74 -12.77
C ALA A 369 8.05 -18.91 -13.96
N ALA A 370 7.27 -18.73 -15.03
CA ALA A 370 7.60 -17.84 -16.16
C ALA A 370 7.52 -16.36 -15.76
N THR A 371 6.58 -15.99 -14.89
CA THR A 371 6.49 -14.65 -14.28
C THR A 371 7.61 -14.45 -13.27
N SER A 372 8.00 -15.46 -12.50
CA SER A 372 9.15 -15.40 -11.60
C SER A 372 10.48 -15.36 -12.36
N ALA A 373 10.58 -16.06 -13.50
CA ALA A 373 11.71 -15.97 -14.42
C ALA A 373 11.76 -14.61 -15.13
N SER A 374 10.62 -14.06 -15.53
CA SER A 374 10.52 -12.68 -16.03
C SER A 374 10.89 -11.66 -14.96
N ASN A 375 10.45 -11.85 -13.71
CA ASN A 375 10.79 -10.99 -12.58
C ASN A 375 12.27 -11.15 -12.19
N ALA A 376 12.84 -12.34 -12.31
CA ALA A 376 14.27 -12.58 -12.13
C ALA A 376 15.09 -11.98 -13.28
N ALA A 377 14.60 -12.01 -14.52
CA ALA A 377 15.21 -11.35 -15.68
C ALA A 377 15.09 -9.83 -15.61
N THR A 378 13.98 -9.29 -15.10
CA THR A 378 13.80 -7.86 -14.78
C THR A 378 14.68 -7.47 -13.60
N SER A 379 14.83 -8.33 -12.58
CA SER A 379 15.73 -8.09 -11.44
C SER A 379 17.20 -8.17 -11.86
N ALA A 380 17.55 -9.05 -12.79
CA ALA A 380 18.87 -9.11 -13.42
C ALA A 380 19.10 -7.87 -14.31
N SER A 381 18.10 -7.41 -15.07
CA SER A 381 18.17 -6.17 -15.85
C SER A 381 18.29 -4.94 -14.95
N ASN A 382 17.61 -4.94 -13.80
CA ASN A 382 17.70 -3.90 -12.78
C ASN A 382 19.04 -3.96 -12.02
N ALA A 383 19.60 -5.15 -11.83
CA ALA A 383 20.94 -5.35 -11.29
C ALA A 383 22.00 -4.86 -12.29
N SER A 384 21.90 -5.20 -13.57
CA SER A 384 22.75 -4.68 -14.65
C SER A 384 22.60 -3.18 -14.85
N THR A 385 21.38 -2.63 -14.67
CA THR A 385 21.12 -1.17 -14.68
C THR A 385 21.69 -0.51 -13.43
N SER A 386 21.63 -1.17 -12.28
CA SER A 386 22.23 -0.69 -11.03
C SER A 386 23.74 -0.80 -11.05
N GLU A 387 24.31 -1.80 -11.72
CA GLU A 387 25.75 -1.93 -12.00
C GLU A 387 26.20 -0.85 -13.00
N ALA A 388 25.42 -0.58 -14.04
CA ALA A 388 25.66 0.51 -14.97
C ALA A 388 25.54 1.88 -14.29
N ASN A 389 24.58 2.05 -13.37
CA ASN A 389 24.42 3.25 -12.54
C ASN A 389 25.53 3.37 -11.48
N ALA A 390 26.02 2.25 -10.94
CA ALA A 390 27.16 2.22 -10.03
C ALA A 390 28.46 2.58 -10.78
N LYS A 391 28.70 2.01 -11.97
CA LYS A 391 29.80 2.38 -12.88
C LYS A 391 29.69 3.83 -13.35
N LYS A 392 28.47 4.33 -13.61
CA LYS A 392 28.22 5.74 -13.95
C LYS A 392 28.42 6.66 -12.74
N SER A 393 28.07 6.22 -11.54
CA SER A 393 28.36 6.93 -10.28
C SER A 393 29.85 6.89 -9.93
N GLU A 394 30.57 5.82 -10.25
CA GLU A 394 32.03 5.72 -10.16
C GLU A 394 32.69 6.63 -11.21
N THR A 395 32.15 6.69 -12.43
CA THR A 395 32.58 7.64 -13.48
C THR A 395 32.27 9.08 -13.08
N ASN A 396 31.13 9.35 -12.45
CA ASN A 396 30.76 10.67 -11.93
C ASN A 396 31.59 11.03 -10.70
N ALA A 397 31.93 10.07 -9.82
CA ALA A 397 32.83 10.26 -8.71
C ALA A 397 34.26 10.54 -9.20
N LYS A 398 34.72 9.84 -10.24
CA LYS A 398 35.99 10.11 -10.94
C LYS A 398 35.96 11.45 -11.67
N ALA A 399 34.84 11.84 -12.27
CA ALA A 399 34.63 13.15 -12.87
C ALA A 399 34.58 14.26 -11.82
N SER A 400 34.04 13.99 -10.63
CA SER A 400 34.06 14.89 -9.47
C SER A 400 35.43 14.95 -8.81
N GLU A 401 36.20 13.86 -8.79
CA GLU A 401 37.61 13.82 -8.37
C GLU A 401 38.49 14.59 -9.37
N ASN A 402 38.25 14.44 -10.68
CA ASN A 402 38.91 15.21 -11.73
C ASN A 402 38.45 16.67 -11.76
N ALA A 403 37.20 16.98 -11.40
CA ALA A 403 36.69 18.34 -11.23
C ALA A 403 37.22 18.97 -9.95
N ALA A 404 37.43 18.21 -8.87
CA ALA A 404 38.11 18.66 -7.66
C ALA A 404 39.61 18.87 -7.90
N ALA A 405 40.27 18.00 -8.68
CA ALA A 405 41.66 18.19 -9.12
C ALA A 405 41.82 19.36 -10.10
N SER A 406 40.83 19.57 -10.99
CA SER A 406 40.75 20.74 -11.88
C SER A 406 40.38 22.00 -11.10
N SER A 407 39.60 21.90 -10.02
CA SER A 407 39.28 23.00 -9.11
C SER A 407 40.46 23.32 -8.19
N ASN A 408 41.28 22.34 -7.80
CA ASN A 408 42.55 22.55 -7.11
C ASN A 408 43.62 23.15 -8.05
N SER A 409 43.64 22.72 -9.33
CA SER A 409 44.44 23.36 -10.38
C SER A 409 43.92 24.76 -10.74
N ASN A 410 42.61 25.00 -10.68
CA ASN A 410 42.02 26.32 -10.90
C ASN A 410 42.14 27.22 -9.67
N ALA A 411 42.17 26.68 -8.45
CA ALA A 411 42.52 27.41 -7.24
C ALA A 411 44.02 27.77 -7.25
N GLY A 412 44.88 26.87 -7.74
CA GLY A 412 46.30 27.14 -8.02
C GLY A 412 46.49 28.16 -9.15
N LYS A 413 45.70 28.08 -10.24
CA LYS A 413 45.69 29.08 -11.32
C LYS A 413 45.03 30.40 -10.88
N SER A 414 44.08 30.39 -9.96
CA SER A 414 43.44 31.59 -9.37
C SER A 414 44.30 32.22 -8.29
N ALA A 415 45.14 31.45 -7.59
CA ALA A 415 46.20 31.98 -6.74
C ALA A 415 47.34 32.59 -7.60
N SER A 416 47.74 31.91 -8.67
CA SER A 416 48.66 32.46 -9.67
C SER A 416 48.06 33.63 -10.46
N ALA A 417 46.75 33.65 -10.72
CA ALA A 417 46.03 34.76 -11.36
C ALA A 417 45.67 35.88 -10.38
N ALA A 418 45.56 35.63 -9.08
CA ALA A 418 45.51 36.66 -8.06
C ALA A 418 46.88 37.31 -7.90
N LYS A 419 47.97 36.52 -7.93
CA LYS A 419 49.35 37.03 -7.97
C LYS A 419 49.66 37.76 -9.29
N THR A 420 49.17 37.26 -10.42
CA THR A 420 49.27 37.91 -11.73
C THR A 420 48.32 39.10 -11.84
N SER A 421 47.18 39.14 -11.14
CA SER A 421 46.24 40.28 -11.10
C SER A 421 46.70 41.35 -10.11
N GLU A 422 47.45 40.99 -9.07
CA GLU A 422 48.20 41.91 -8.21
C GLU A 422 49.36 42.55 -9.01
N ASN A 423 50.10 41.74 -9.77
CA ASN A 423 51.15 42.22 -10.69
C ASN A 423 50.59 42.97 -11.92
N ASN A 424 49.41 42.60 -12.43
CA ASN A 424 48.74 43.27 -13.54
C ASN A 424 47.99 44.52 -13.07
N ALA A 425 47.48 44.60 -11.84
CA ALA A 425 46.96 45.87 -11.30
C ALA A 425 48.10 46.90 -11.14
N ALA A 426 49.31 46.43 -10.77
CA ALA A 426 50.52 47.23 -10.76
C ALA A 426 51.00 47.60 -12.19
N ALA A 427 50.92 46.68 -13.16
CA ALA A 427 51.30 46.94 -14.56
C ALA A 427 50.24 47.72 -15.37
N SER A 428 48.95 47.60 -15.06
CA SER A 428 47.84 48.33 -15.67
C SER A 428 47.79 49.79 -15.22
N ALA A 429 48.33 50.11 -14.04
CA ALA A 429 48.62 51.49 -13.64
C ALA A 429 49.74 52.12 -14.49
N SER A 430 50.72 51.31 -14.96
CA SER A 430 51.81 51.77 -15.83
C SER A 430 51.45 51.76 -17.33
N SER A 431 50.59 50.85 -17.79
CA SER A 431 50.17 50.73 -19.19
C SER A 431 48.99 51.64 -19.58
N ALA A 432 48.15 52.06 -18.62
CA ALA A 432 47.12 53.08 -18.85
C ALA A 432 47.71 54.47 -19.16
N ALA A 433 48.98 54.70 -18.85
CA ALA A 433 49.73 55.89 -19.26
C ALA A 433 50.32 55.80 -20.69
N ALA A 434 50.37 54.61 -21.31
CA ALA A 434 51.02 54.39 -22.61
C ALA A 434 50.02 54.21 -23.78
N SER A 435 48.76 53.83 -23.52
CA SER A 435 47.79 53.52 -24.59
C SER A 435 46.94 54.70 -25.09
N ALA A 436 47.25 55.93 -24.68
CA ALA A 436 46.67 57.16 -25.25
C ALA A 436 47.23 57.53 -26.65
N LYS A 437 47.94 56.63 -27.34
CA LYS A 437 48.52 56.84 -28.68
C LYS A 437 48.52 55.55 -29.52
N SER A 438 47.43 55.22 -30.22
CA SER A 438 47.46 54.89 -31.66
C SER A 438 46.07 54.48 -32.17
N LEU A 439 45.67 55.15 -33.26
CA LEU A 439 44.59 54.83 -34.21
C LEU A 439 44.70 53.37 -34.73
N ASP A 440 43.71 52.73 -35.35
CA ASP A 440 42.92 53.22 -36.49
C ASP A 440 41.69 52.32 -36.74
N ALA A 441 40.68 52.91 -37.35
CA ALA A 441 39.39 52.35 -37.70
C ALA A 441 39.40 51.96 -39.18
N ASP A 442 39.84 50.74 -39.49
CA ASP A 442 39.42 50.05 -40.71
C ASP A 442 39.86 48.58 -40.65
N ASN A 443 39.01 47.69 -41.15
CA ASN A 443 39.29 46.27 -41.45
C ASN A 443 38.84 45.20 -40.43
N LEU A 444 37.52 44.99 -40.30
CA LEU A 444 37.00 43.71 -39.79
C LEU A 444 35.67 43.27 -40.46
N TRP A 445 35.61 43.31 -41.80
CA TRP A 445 34.42 42.85 -42.54
C TRP A 445 34.66 41.70 -43.51
N THR A 446 35.50 40.70 -43.21
CA THR A 446 35.46 39.47 -44.02
C THR A 446 35.68 38.16 -43.24
N LYS A 447 34.65 37.30 -43.33
CA LYS A 447 34.56 35.85 -43.05
C LYS A 447 34.39 35.33 -41.61
N SER A 448 33.11 35.26 -41.21
CA SER A 448 32.37 34.02 -40.93
C SER A 448 32.96 33.00 -39.92
N ALA A 449 32.80 33.28 -38.63
CA ALA A 449 32.46 32.29 -37.59
C ALA A 449 32.01 33.02 -36.31
N LEU A 450 30.75 33.46 -36.27
CA LEU A 450 30.26 34.34 -35.20
C LEU A 450 29.94 33.55 -33.91
N THR A 451 30.95 33.45 -33.06
CA THR A 451 30.81 33.01 -31.67
C THR A 451 30.52 34.22 -30.80
N LYS A 452 29.32 34.26 -30.20
CA LYS A 452 29.01 34.76 -28.84
C LYS A 452 29.61 36.08 -28.32
N ALA A 453 30.05 37.00 -29.19
CA ALA A 453 30.68 38.27 -28.81
C ALA A 453 29.88 39.54 -29.17
N VAL A 454 28.61 39.42 -29.59
CA VAL A 454 27.82 40.58 -30.09
C VAL A 454 26.58 40.90 -29.22
N LEU A 455 26.63 40.67 -27.90
CA LEU A 455 25.54 41.13 -27.02
C LEU A 455 25.95 42.11 -25.91
N VAL A 456 27.18 42.61 -25.95
CA VAL A 456 27.63 43.69 -25.05
C VAL A 456 27.46 45.09 -25.70
N GLY A 457 27.08 45.15 -26.98
CA GLY A 457 26.98 46.41 -27.74
C GLY A 457 25.61 47.12 -27.77
N LEU A 458 24.58 46.66 -27.05
CA LEU A 458 23.22 47.26 -27.11
C LEU A 458 22.69 47.86 -25.79
N GLY A 459 23.53 48.04 -24.76
CA GLY A 459 23.18 48.93 -23.64
C GLY A 459 21.92 48.57 -22.83
N LEU A 460 21.64 47.28 -22.59
CA LEU A 460 20.56 46.85 -21.69
C LEU A 460 21.11 46.44 -20.32
N ALA A 461 20.55 47.05 -19.27
CA ALA A 461 20.91 46.83 -17.86
C ALA A 461 20.46 45.45 -17.34
N PRO A 462 21.07 44.90 -16.26
CA PRO A 462 20.84 43.54 -15.80
C PRO A 462 19.60 43.43 -14.90
N SER A 463 18.40 43.67 -15.46
CA SER A 463 17.15 43.37 -14.76
C SER A 463 16.06 42.71 -15.59
N ASP A 464 16.21 42.52 -16.90
CA ASP A 464 15.14 41.92 -17.71
C ASP A 464 15.56 40.57 -18.31
N THR A 465 14.77 39.54 -17.99
CA THR A 465 14.82 38.23 -18.64
C THR A 465 14.75 38.38 -20.15
N PRO A 466 15.55 37.64 -20.95
CA PRO A 466 15.56 37.78 -22.39
C PRO A 466 14.19 37.45 -22.97
N SER A 467 13.48 38.44 -23.50
CA SER A 467 12.29 38.25 -24.33
C SER A 467 12.72 38.20 -25.80
N PHE A 468 12.31 37.14 -26.50
CA PHE A 468 12.42 37.11 -27.95
C PHE A 468 11.18 37.80 -28.52
N THR A 469 11.32 39.04 -28.97
CA THR A 469 10.23 39.76 -29.64
C THR A 469 10.31 39.48 -31.15
N GLY A 470 9.64 38.42 -31.59
CA GLY A 470 9.60 37.98 -33.00
C GLY A 470 9.50 36.45 -33.13
N GLY A 471 9.09 35.96 -34.30
CA GLY A 471 8.93 34.52 -34.55
C GLY A 471 10.26 33.76 -34.42
N VAL A 472 10.37 32.87 -33.44
CA VAL A 472 11.56 32.04 -33.20
C VAL A 472 11.37 30.66 -33.84
N ALA A 473 12.22 30.31 -34.82
CA ALA A 473 12.28 28.96 -35.40
C ALA A 473 13.43 28.16 -34.76
N VAL A 474 13.10 27.06 -34.09
CA VAL A 474 14.09 26.17 -33.44
C VAL A 474 14.14 24.83 -34.18
N ALA A 475 15.28 24.49 -34.78
CA ALA A 475 15.50 23.18 -35.41
C ALA A 475 15.95 22.16 -34.34
N GLY A 476 15.01 21.42 -33.75
CA GLY A 476 15.28 20.37 -32.76
C GLY A 476 14.25 20.30 -31.63
N THR A 477 14.53 19.48 -30.60
CA THR A 477 13.63 19.33 -29.44
C THR A 477 13.79 20.48 -28.45
N ILE A 478 12.70 21.20 -28.18
CA ILE A 478 12.63 22.18 -27.08
C ILE A 478 12.35 21.43 -25.77
N LYS A 479 13.26 21.48 -24.79
CA LYS A 479 13.04 20.97 -23.42
C LYS A 479 12.96 22.15 -22.45
N ASN A 480 11.75 22.51 -22.01
CA ASN A 480 11.55 23.54 -20.98
C ASN A 480 11.48 22.88 -19.59
N THR A 481 12.22 23.40 -18.61
CA THR A 481 12.20 22.93 -17.20
C THR A 481 11.29 23.79 -16.31
N GLY A 482 10.71 24.86 -16.86
CA GLY A 482 9.69 25.72 -16.22
C GLY A 482 8.38 25.77 -17.01
N GLU A 483 7.49 26.70 -16.65
CA GLU A 483 6.19 26.92 -17.31
C GLU A 483 6.35 27.66 -18.65
N VAL A 484 5.55 27.29 -19.68
CA VAL A 484 5.41 28.08 -20.93
C VAL A 484 4.13 28.90 -20.83
N GLN A 485 4.26 30.20 -20.58
CA GLN A 485 3.12 31.13 -20.49
C GLN A 485 2.86 31.85 -21.82
N THR A 486 1.60 32.09 -22.13
CA THR A 486 1.15 32.68 -23.39
C THR A 486 -0.08 33.55 -23.15
N THR A 487 -0.09 34.75 -23.72
CA THR A 487 -1.22 35.68 -23.64
C THR A 487 -2.07 35.69 -24.92
N ALA A 488 -1.64 34.96 -25.95
CA ALA A 488 -2.35 34.86 -27.21
C ALA A 488 -3.51 33.88 -27.08
N ALA A 489 -4.68 34.26 -27.58
CA ALA A 489 -5.86 33.39 -27.58
C ALA A 489 -5.58 32.05 -28.27
N ASN A 490 -4.73 32.01 -29.30
CA ASN A 490 -4.30 30.79 -30.02
C ASN A 490 -2.81 30.53 -29.74
N SER A 491 -2.50 29.72 -28.74
CA SER A 491 -1.17 29.76 -28.12
C SER A 491 -0.20 28.66 -28.54
N TYR A 492 -0.69 27.44 -28.76
CA TYR A 492 0.13 26.28 -29.09
C TYR A 492 -0.43 25.54 -30.30
N ARG A 493 0.30 25.53 -31.41
CA ARG A 493 -0.11 24.93 -32.70
C ARG A 493 0.86 23.85 -33.15
N MET A 494 0.32 22.67 -33.45
CA MET A 494 1.02 21.57 -34.08
C MET A 494 0.71 21.57 -35.58
N VAL A 495 1.76 21.65 -36.40
CA VAL A 495 1.67 21.65 -37.86
C VAL A 495 2.48 20.49 -38.42
N GLY A 496 1.81 19.57 -39.11
CA GLY A 496 2.47 18.39 -39.69
C GLY A 496 1.55 17.44 -40.48
N SER A 497 0.32 17.86 -40.80
CA SER A 497 -0.66 17.04 -41.53
C SER A 497 -1.40 17.88 -42.59
N ASN A 498 -2.54 17.43 -43.10
CA ASN A 498 -3.43 18.27 -43.91
C ASN A 498 -4.29 19.24 -43.06
N TYR A 499 -4.19 19.19 -41.74
CA TYR A 499 -4.83 20.13 -40.80
C TYR A 499 -3.81 20.63 -39.76
N GLY A 500 -4.00 21.83 -39.25
CA GLY A 500 -3.34 22.36 -38.06
C GLY A 500 -4.19 22.12 -36.82
N LEU A 501 -3.61 21.56 -35.75
CA LEU A 501 -4.25 21.41 -34.44
C LEU A 501 -3.68 22.44 -33.48
N PHE A 502 -4.52 23.20 -32.79
CA PHE A 502 -4.03 24.17 -31.81
C PHE A 502 -4.96 24.35 -30.62
N GLN A 503 -4.39 24.81 -29.50
CA GLN A 503 -5.15 25.15 -28.30
C GLN A 503 -5.58 26.61 -28.33
N ARG A 504 -6.84 26.87 -27.94
CA ARG A 504 -7.39 28.21 -27.84
C ARG A 504 -8.04 28.47 -26.47
N ILE A 505 -7.85 29.66 -25.92
CA ILE A 505 -8.61 30.18 -24.76
C ILE A 505 -9.27 31.49 -25.17
N ASP A 506 -10.60 31.60 -25.03
CA ASP A 506 -11.37 32.81 -25.36
C ASP A 506 -11.85 33.61 -24.14
N GLY A 507 -11.39 33.22 -22.95
CA GLY A 507 -11.76 33.84 -21.67
C GLY A 507 -12.91 33.13 -20.94
N ALA A 508 -13.76 32.38 -21.65
CA ALA A 508 -14.84 31.60 -21.04
C ALA A 508 -14.57 30.09 -21.13
N ASN A 509 -13.99 29.63 -22.23
CA ASN A 509 -13.72 28.22 -22.48
C ASN A 509 -12.29 28.02 -23.03
N TRP A 510 -11.72 26.86 -22.71
CA TRP A 510 -10.55 26.32 -23.40
C TRP A 510 -11.02 25.36 -24.50
N TYR A 511 -10.41 25.40 -25.69
CA TYR A 511 -10.75 24.56 -26.83
C TYR A 511 -9.51 23.89 -27.42
N MET A 512 -9.70 22.67 -27.93
CA MET A 512 -8.86 22.12 -28.99
C MET A 512 -9.50 22.46 -30.34
N MET A 513 -8.77 23.14 -31.21
CA MET A 513 -9.25 23.67 -32.49
C MET A 513 -8.52 23.02 -33.67
N LEU A 514 -9.22 22.83 -34.78
CA LEU A 514 -8.65 22.40 -36.05
C LEU A 514 -8.78 23.53 -37.08
N THR A 515 -7.82 23.63 -38.00
CA THR A 515 -7.93 24.54 -39.16
C THR A 515 -8.71 23.93 -40.30
N ASP A 516 -8.96 24.70 -41.36
CA ASP A 516 -9.52 24.18 -42.60
C ASP A 516 -8.57 23.19 -43.30
N LEU A 517 -9.14 22.31 -44.14
CA LEU A 517 -8.39 21.28 -44.85
C LEU A 517 -7.36 21.92 -45.78
N LYS A 518 -6.12 21.45 -45.65
CA LYS A 518 -4.89 21.92 -46.32
C LYS A 518 -4.44 23.34 -45.92
N ASP A 519 -5.00 23.91 -44.86
CA ASP A 519 -4.60 25.20 -44.34
C ASP A 519 -4.04 25.08 -42.91
N ASN A 520 -2.80 24.57 -42.79
CA ASN A 520 -2.24 24.24 -41.47
C ASN A 520 -2.01 25.45 -40.55
N TYR A 521 -1.94 26.65 -41.11
CA TYR A 521 -1.60 27.88 -40.39
C TYR A 521 -2.75 28.90 -40.31
N GLY A 522 -3.83 28.75 -41.10
CA GLY A 522 -4.93 29.71 -41.13
C GLY A 522 -5.97 29.55 -40.03
N THR A 523 -7.18 30.04 -40.32
CA THR A 523 -8.28 30.13 -39.36
C THR A 523 -8.84 28.78 -38.97
N TYR A 524 -9.52 28.71 -37.83
CA TYR A 524 -10.14 27.48 -37.36
C TYR A 524 -11.46 27.23 -38.10
N ASN A 525 -11.73 25.96 -38.38
CA ASN A 525 -12.98 25.51 -38.98
C ASN A 525 -14.11 25.45 -37.93
N ALA A 526 -15.26 24.83 -38.25
CA ALA A 526 -16.37 24.68 -37.31
C ALA A 526 -16.17 23.55 -36.27
N PHE A 527 -15.12 22.73 -36.41
CA PHE A 527 -14.95 21.54 -35.59
C PHE A 527 -14.36 21.84 -34.22
N ARG A 528 -15.03 21.36 -33.16
CA ARG A 528 -14.59 21.48 -31.77
C ARG A 528 -14.46 20.08 -31.15
N PRO A 529 -13.34 19.38 -31.37
CA PRO A 529 -13.12 18.05 -30.81
C PRO A 529 -13.36 17.98 -29.29
N ILE A 530 -12.84 18.95 -28.53
CA ILE A 530 -13.06 19.10 -27.08
C ILE A 530 -13.05 20.59 -26.71
N SER A 531 -13.99 21.00 -25.85
CA SER A 531 -13.94 22.28 -25.14
C SER A 531 -14.23 22.11 -23.65
N ILE A 532 -13.65 22.96 -22.80
CA ILE A 532 -13.83 22.95 -21.35
C ILE A 532 -14.23 24.35 -20.90
N ALA A 533 -15.38 24.47 -20.22
CA ALA A 533 -15.79 25.72 -19.60
C ALA A 533 -14.92 26.00 -18.37
N LEU A 534 -14.21 27.13 -18.38
CA LEU A 534 -13.23 27.46 -17.33
C LEU A 534 -13.88 27.74 -15.97
N THR A 535 -15.15 28.13 -15.95
CA THR A 535 -15.91 28.42 -14.73
C THR A 535 -16.58 27.21 -14.10
N SER A 536 -16.92 26.18 -14.88
CA SER A 536 -17.68 25.01 -14.38
C SER A 536 -16.95 23.68 -14.53
N GLY A 537 -15.80 23.65 -15.24
CA GLY A 537 -15.08 22.42 -15.57
C GLY A 537 -15.83 21.51 -16.55
N ARG A 538 -17.00 21.93 -17.07
CA ARG A 538 -17.80 21.12 -17.99
C ARG A 538 -17.04 20.88 -19.29
N VAL A 539 -16.82 19.60 -19.61
CA VAL A 539 -16.24 19.14 -20.88
C VAL A 539 -17.36 18.95 -21.90
N THR A 540 -17.22 19.56 -23.07
CA THR A 540 -18.14 19.45 -24.20
C THR A 540 -17.40 18.93 -25.43
N MET A 541 -17.92 17.90 -26.09
CA MET A 541 -17.38 17.33 -27.33
C MET A 541 -18.43 17.45 -28.43
N ALA A 542 -18.44 18.58 -29.14
CA ALA A 542 -19.53 18.96 -30.03
C ALA A 542 -19.60 18.13 -31.33
N ASN A 543 -18.53 17.40 -31.64
CA ASN A 543 -18.38 16.65 -32.88
C ASN A 543 -18.47 15.12 -32.72
N GLY A 544 -19.03 14.66 -31.60
CA GLY A 544 -19.17 13.24 -31.27
C GLY A 544 -17.99 12.67 -30.49
N LEU A 545 -18.25 11.56 -29.79
CA LEU A 545 -17.30 10.81 -28.96
C LEU A 545 -17.36 9.33 -29.37
N SER A 546 -16.22 8.73 -29.72
CA SER A 546 -16.08 7.30 -29.99
C SER A 546 -15.11 6.69 -28.98
N VAL A 547 -15.57 5.71 -28.19
CA VAL A 547 -14.78 5.02 -27.16
C VAL A 547 -14.76 3.53 -27.48
N ALA A 548 -13.58 2.95 -27.65
CA ALA A 548 -13.40 1.55 -28.03
C ALA A 548 -13.66 0.54 -26.88
N GLY A 549 -14.00 1.03 -25.68
CA GLY A 549 -14.30 0.25 -24.48
C GLY A 549 -15.43 0.88 -23.67
N ASP A 550 -15.57 0.49 -22.40
CA ASP A 550 -16.69 0.93 -21.55
C ASP A 550 -16.66 2.43 -21.26
N VAL A 551 -17.81 3.10 -21.42
CA VAL A 551 -18.03 4.46 -20.88
C VAL A 551 -18.69 4.32 -19.51
N ARG A 552 -17.92 4.50 -18.44
CA ARG A 552 -18.39 4.38 -17.04
C ARG A 552 -18.65 5.77 -16.45
N LEU A 553 -19.90 6.06 -16.08
CA LEU A 553 -20.32 7.36 -15.54
C LEU A 553 -20.66 7.23 -14.05
N THR A 554 -20.05 8.06 -13.20
CA THR A 554 -20.27 8.08 -11.75
C THR A 554 -21.49 8.91 -11.31
N SER A 555 -22.15 9.61 -12.25
CA SER A 555 -23.42 10.32 -12.10
C SER A 555 -24.22 10.24 -13.42
N GLY A 556 -25.54 10.48 -13.38
CA GLY A 556 -26.47 10.19 -14.50
C GLY A 556 -26.12 10.78 -15.88
N LEU A 557 -26.57 10.10 -16.94
CA LEU A 557 -26.41 10.47 -18.35
C LEU A 557 -27.67 11.18 -18.87
N SER A 558 -27.54 12.39 -19.39
CA SER A 558 -28.63 13.11 -20.09
C SER A 558 -28.28 13.20 -21.58
N VAL A 559 -29.09 12.58 -22.44
CA VAL A 559 -28.94 12.60 -23.91
C VAL A 559 -30.15 13.33 -24.51
N THR A 560 -29.91 14.49 -25.13
CA THR A 560 -30.95 15.35 -25.73
C THR A 560 -31.16 15.10 -27.23
N GLY A 561 -30.76 13.93 -27.75
CA GLY A 561 -30.89 13.53 -29.16
C GLY A 561 -30.96 12.01 -29.35
N ALA A 562 -31.13 11.55 -30.59
CA ALA A 562 -31.26 10.12 -30.90
C ALA A 562 -29.98 9.32 -30.57
N LEU A 563 -30.11 8.30 -29.72
CA LEU A 563 -29.04 7.36 -29.40
C LEU A 563 -29.12 6.16 -30.36
N SER A 564 -28.39 6.21 -31.47
CA SER A 564 -28.28 5.09 -32.41
C SER A 564 -27.18 4.11 -31.97
N ALA A 565 -27.54 3.14 -31.13
CA ALA A 565 -26.67 2.02 -30.77
C ALA A 565 -26.78 0.91 -31.82
N SER A 566 -25.72 0.64 -32.58
CA SER A 566 -25.72 -0.40 -33.62
C SER A 566 -25.62 -1.84 -33.09
N LYS A 567 -25.56 -2.04 -31.77
CA LYS A 567 -25.67 -3.36 -31.12
C LYS A 567 -25.97 -3.16 -29.65
N GLY A 568 -27.14 -3.64 -29.22
CA GLY A 568 -27.78 -3.27 -27.96
C GLY A 568 -27.09 -3.76 -26.69
N ALA A 569 -27.12 -2.90 -25.68
CA ALA A 569 -27.42 -3.13 -24.26
C ALA A 569 -26.95 -1.90 -23.44
N ILE A 570 -27.60 -1.34 -22.40
CA ILE A 570 -28.83 -1.60 -21.61
C ILE A 570 -28.94 -0.38 -20.61
N VAL A 571 -30.08 0.32 -20.49
CA VAL A 571 -31.08 0.33 -19.37
C VAL A 571 -31.16 1.60 -18.50
N ASN A 572 -32.38 2.17 -18.53
CA ASN A 572 -33.15 3.03 -17.62
C ASN A 572 -32.54 4.25 -16.90
N ALA A 573 -33.19 5.41 -17.10
CA ALA A 573 -33.44 6.39 -16.05
C ALA A 573 -34.97 6.65 -15.93
N PRO A 574 -35.48 6.99 -14.74
CA PRO A 574 -36.90 6.92 -14.38
C PRO A 574 -37.72 8.14 -14.81
N GLY A 575 -38.95 7.90 -15.30
CA GLY A 575 -40.02 8.90 -15.44
C GLY A 575 -40.44 9.29 -16.86
N ALA A 576 -41.51 8.65 -17.37
CA ALA A 576 -42.35 8.96 -18.56
C ALA A 576 -41.66 9.03 -19.96
N GLY A 577 -42.14 8.43 -21.05
CA GLY A 577 -43.28 7.57 -21.36
C GLY A 577 -43.37 7.34 -22.90
N ALA A 578 -43.69 6.09 -23.29
CA ALA A 578 -44.01 5.53 -24.63
C ALA A 578 -42.89 5.56 -25.69
N VAL A 579 -42.56 4.48 -26.41
CA VAL A 579 -43.36 3.68 -27.37
C VAL A 579 -42.63 2.32 -27.58
N ALA A 580 -43.21 1.15 -27.86
CA ALA A 580 -44.52 0.55 -27.64
C ALA A 580 -44.30 -0.97 -27.68
N ASP A 581 -45.00 -1.65 -26.79
CA ASP A 581 -45.31 -3.08 -26.75
C ASP A 581 -44.17 -4.11 -26.91
N SER A 582 -43.68 -4.59 -25.77
CA SER A 582 -43.02 -5.88 -25.62
C SER A 582 -43.75 -6.75 -24.59
N THR A 583 -45.08 -6.82 -24.67
CA THR A 583 -45.83 -7.86 -23.97
C THR A 583 -45.45 -9.23 -24.54
N GLY A 584 -44.42 -9.88 -23.99
CA GLY A 584 -44.28 -11.33 -24.15
C GLY A 584 -42.92 -12.01 -24.02
N ALA A 585 -41.79 -11.35 -23.73
CA ALA A 585 -40.54 -12.11 -23.54
C ALA A 585 -39.55 -11.45 -22.57
N ALA A 586 -39.15 -12.22 -21.56
CA ALA A 586 -37.99 -11.96 -20.72
C ALA A 586 -36.80 -12.71 -21.32
N LEU A 587 -35.78 -11.96 -21.75
CA LEU A 587 -34.50 -12.42 -22.29
C LEU A 587 -34.53 -12.96 -23.74
N PHE A 588 -34.06 -12.12 -24.67
CA PHE A 588 -33.57 -12.56 -25.97
C PHE A 588 -32.05 -12.72 -25.92
N VAL A 589 -31.55 -13.97 -25.96
CA VAL A 589 -30.17 -14.24 -26.39
C VAL A 589 -30.19 -14.32 -27.91
N ASN A 590 -29.78 -13.24 -28.58
CA ASN A 590 -29.77 -13.17 -30.03
C ASN A 590 -28.66 -14.05 -30.58
N GLY A 591 -28.98 -15.29 -30.98
CA GLY A 591 -28.14 -16.06 -31.90
C GLY A 591 -28.13 -15.35 -33.25
N SER A 592 -26.95 -15.06 -33.77
CA SER A 592 -26.81 -14.40 -35.07
C SER A 592 -27.33 -15.31 -36.17
N ALA A 593 -28.09 -14.77 -37.13
CA ALA A 593 -28.63 -15.54 -38.25
C ALA A 593 -27.56 -16.13 -39.20
N ASN A 594 -26.27 -15.88 -38.98
CA ASN A 594 -25.19 -16.21 -39.91
C ASN A 594 -24.10 -17.15 -39.37
N ASP A 595 -24.17 -17.62 -38.11
CA ASP A 595 -23.10 -18.44 -37.51
C ASP A 595 -23.53 -19.79 -36.93
N GLY A 596 -24.82 -20.15 -37.03
CA GLY A 596 -25.32 -21.44 -36.54
C GLY A 596 -25.31 -21.58 -35.01
N SER A 597 -25.15 -20.48 -34.25
CA SER A 597 -25.25 -20.55 -32.79
C SER A 597 -26.71 -20.64 -32.33
N GLN A 598 -26.99 -21.69 -31.56
CA GLN A 598 -28.30 -22.11 -31.05
C GLN A 598 -28.89 -21.07 -30.09
N GLY A 599 -30.18 -20.76 -30.24
CA GLY A 599 -30.92 -19.88 -29.36
C GLY A 599 -31.72 -20.66 -28.31
N VAL A 600 -31.63 -20.25 -27.04
CA VAL A 600 -32.50 -20.73 -25.96
C VAL A 600 -33.64 -19.74 -25.79
N THR A 601 -34.87 -20.17 -26.08
CA THR A 601 -36.08 -19.38 -25.83
C THR A 601 -36.75 -19.88 -24.55
N ILE A 602 -36.98 -18.98 -23.57
CA ILE A 602 -37.74 -19.29 -22.34
C ILE A 602 -39.03 -18.48 -22.39
N ASN A 603 -40.15 -19.17 -22.64
CA ASN A 603 -41.46 -18.53 -22.75
C ASN A 603 -42.16 -18.50 -21.38
N SER A 604 -42.59 -17.33 -20.92
CA SER A 604 -43.08 -17.14 -19.54
C SER A 604 -44.54 -17.56 -19.31
N TYR A 605 -45.31 -17.82 -20.37
CA TYR A 605 -46.71 -18.26 -20.27
C TYR A 605 -46.91 -19.77 -20.38
N ALA A 606 -45.87 -20.53 -20.75
CA ALA A 606 -45.81 -21.98 -20.64
C ALA A 606 -44.34 -22.38 -20.52
N PRO A 607 -43.88 -23.00 -19.41
CA PRO A 607 -42.47 -23.27 -19.19
C PRO A 607 -42.02 -24.31 -20.22
N THR A 608 -41.50 -23.81 -21.33
CA THR A 608 -41.04 -24.60 -22.44
C THR A 608 -39.58 -24.24 -22.72
N LEU A 609 -38.71 -25.25 -22.69
CA LEU A 609 -37.31 -25.13 -23.10
C LEU A 609 -37.21 -25.78 -24.48
N SER A 610 -37.13 -24.95 -25.51
CA SER A 610 -37.02 -25.42 -26.90
C SER A 610 -35.58 -25.25 -27.38
N LEU A 611 -34.97 -26.35 -27.83
CA LEU A 611 -33.64 -26.38 -28.44
C LEU A 611 -33.83 -26.65 -29.93
N ILE A 612 -33.88 -25.57 -30.71
CA ILE A 612 -34.20 -25.61 -32.13
C ILE A 612 -32.93 -25.28 -32.92
N ASP A 613 -32.51 -26.22 -33.77
CA ASP A 613 -31.50 -25.97 -34.80
C ASP A 613 -32.18 -25.29 -36.00
N ARG A 614 -31.95 -23.99 -36.17
CA ARG A 614 -32.56 -23.21 -37.26
C ARG A 614 -31.86 -23.37 -38.61
N SER A 615 -30.84 -24.24 -38.71
CA SER A 615 -30.10 -24.51 -39.95
C SER A 615 -30.80 -25.55 -40.85
N GLY A 616 -32.09 -25.33 -41.14
CA GLY A 616 -32.75 -25.83 -42.36
C GLY A 616 -32.87 -27.34 -42.64
N SER A 617 -32.42 -28.29 -41.81
CA SER A 617 -32.61 -29.74 -42.11
C SER A 617 -32.59 -30.70 -40.90
N SER A 618 -32.42 -30.19 -39.67
CA SER A 618 -32.26 -31.01 -38.46
C SER A 618 -33.53 -31.04 -37.61
N ALA A 619 -33.82 -32.16 -36.94
CA ALA A 619 -34.95 -32.27 -36.01
C ALA A 619 -34.64 -31.52 -34.70
N GLY A 620 -35.48 -30.55 -34.34
CA GLY A 620 -35.45 -29.89 -33.03
C GLY A 620 -36.25 -30.66 -31.98
N PHE A 621 -35.96 -30.41 -30.70
CA PHE A 621 -36.74 -30.97 -29.60
C PHE A 621 -37.09 -29.89 -28.58
N ARG A 622 -38.25 -30.04 -27.94
CA ARG A 622 -38.68 -29.14 -26.88
C ARG A 622 -39.24 -29.89 -25.69
N TRP A 623 -38.90 -29.39 -24.52
CA TRP A 623 -39.49 -29.81 -23.26
C TRP A 623 -40.58 -28.80 -22.93
N ARG A 624 -41.80 -29.28 -22.67
CA ARG A 624 -42.92 -28.40 -22.34
C ARG A 624 -43.70 -28.91 -21.15
N GLY A 625 -44.00 -28.00 -20.22
CA GLY A 625 -45.06 -28.22 -19.23
C GLY A 625 -46.42 -28.01 -19.90
N ASP A 626 -47.25 -29.04 -19.90
CA ASP A 626 -48.65 -28.97 -20.34
C ASP A 626 -49.54 -29.38 -19.16
N GLY A 627 -50.12 -28.39 -18.48
CA GLY A 627 -50.76 -28.57 -17.19
C GLY A 627 -49.79 -29.11 -16.13
N ASN A 628 -50.13 -30.25 -15.51
CA ASN A 628 -49.31 -30.92 -14.49
C ASN A 628 -48.37 -32.02 -15.04
N CYS A 629 -48.23 -32.12 -16.38
CA CYS A 629 -47.39 -33.14 -17.02
C CYS A 629 -46.16 -32.50 -17.70
N LEU A 630 -45.02 -33.20 -17.69
CA LEU A 630 -43.82 -32.83 -18.46
C LEU A 630 -43.75 -33.69 -19.73
N ARG A 631 -43.72 -33.03 -20.90
CA ARG A 631 -43.70 -33.71 -22.21
C ARG A 631 -42.48 -33.34 -23.04
N LEU A 632 -41.99 -34.30 -23.83
CA LEU A 632 -40.97 -34.12 -24.86
C LEU A 632 -41.59 -34.26 -26.25
N ASP A 633 -41.63 -33.15 -27.00
CA ASP A 633 -42.07 -33.11 -28.40
C ASP A 633 -40.85 -33.06 -29.33
N VAL A 634 -41.00 -33.63 -30.54
CA VAL A 634 -39.98 -33.55 -31.60
C VAL A 634 -40.58 -32.87 -32.83
N ASP A 635 -39.78 -31.99 -33.42
CA ASP A 635 -40.08 -31.27 -34.66
C ASP A 635 -39.84 -32.21 -35.86
N ASN A 636 -40.78 -32.25 -36.81
CA ASN A 636 -40.67 -33.01 -38.06
C ASN A 636 -39.70 -32.39 -39.08
N ARG A 637 -38.64 -31.74 -38.60
CA ARG A 637 -37.58 -31.05 -39.38
C ARG A 637 -38.12 -29.87 -40.19
N ASP A 638 -39.20 -29.23 -39.73
CA ASP A 638 -39.80 -28.07 -40.38
C ASP A 638 -39.49 -26.74 -39.69
N ASN A 639 -38.52 -26.75 -38.76
CA ASN A 639 -38.02 -25.59 -38.03
C ASN A 639 -39.09 -24.93 -37.15
N GLY A 640 -39.95 -25.76 -36.55
CA GLY A 640 -40.94 -25.39 -35.56
C GLY A 640 -42.30 -24.96 -36.12
N ALA A 641 -42.60 -25.28 -37.38
CA ALA A 641 -43.90 -25.02 -37.99
C ALA A 641 -44.97 -26.04 -37.56
N THR A 642 -44.61 -27.33 -37.40
CA THR A 642 -45.48 -28.36 -36.83
C THR A 642 -44.70 -29.32 -35.92
N TRP A 643 -45.24 -29.58 -34.73
CA TRP A 643 -44.60 -30.41 -33.71
C TRP A 643 -45.38 -31.71 -33.53
N ASN A 644 -44.69 -32.85 -33.57
CA ASN A 644 -45.31 -34.15 -33.33
C ASN A 644 -45.39 -34.39 -31.81
N SER A 645 -46.59 -34.69 -31.32
CA SER A 645 -46.86 -34.90 -29.88
C SER A 645 -46.59 -36.36 -29.51
N ASP A 646 -46.10 -36.59 -28.29
CA ASP A 646 -46.11 -37.88 -27.58
C ASP A 646 -44.96 -38.88 -27.86
N ILE A 647 -43.69 -38.50 -27.63
CA ILE A 647 -42.62 -39.51 -27.50
C ILE A 647 -42.43 -39.94 -26.05
N VAL A 648 -42.42 -38.98 -25.10
CA VAL A 648 -42.22 -39.24 -23.67
C VAL A 648 -43.05 -38.25 -22.87
N GLN A 649 -43.93 -38.76 -22.00
CA GLN A 649 -44.70 -37.97 -21.03
C GLN A 649 -44.44 -38.49 -19.62
N ILE A 650 -44.20 -37.58 -18.69
CA ILE A 650 -44.27 -37.85 -17.25
C ILE A 650 -45.51 -37.14 -16.71
N ASP A 651 -46.46 -37.91 -16.21
CA ASP A 651 -47.68 -37.36 -15.62
C ASP A 651 -47.49 -36.85 -14.19
N GLU A 652 -48.51 -36.20 -13.65
CA GLU A 652 -48.50 -35.60 -12.31
C GLU A 652 -48.35 -36.61 -11.16
N GLN A 653 -48.47 -37.91 -11.45
CA GLN A 653 -48.27 -39.00 -10.50
C GLN A 653 -46.91 -39.70 -10.70
N GLY A 654 -46.05 -39.17 -11.57
CA GLY A 654 -44.70 -39.65 -11.83
C GLY A 654 -44.63 -40.89 -12.73
N ARG A 655 -45.69 -41.20 -13.48
CA ARG A 655 -45.70 -42.33 -14.42
C ARG A 655 -45.13 -41.90 -15.77
N LEU A 656 -44.29 -42.76 -16.35
CA LEU A 656 -43.66 -42.55 -17.64
C LEU A 656 -44.44 -43.27 -18.76
N SER A 657 -44.95 -42.50 -19.72
CA SER A 657 -45.66 -42.98 -20.91
C SER A 657 -44.82 -42.70 -22.16
N ILE A 658 -44.60 -43.70 -23.00
CA ILE A 658 -43.87 -43.57 -24.28
C ILE A 658 -44.85 -43.82 -25.42
N GLY A 659 -45.05 -42.83 -26.31
CA GLY A 659 -45.99 -42.94 -27.43
C GLY A 659 -45.35 -43.58 -28.66
N GLY A 660 -45.66 -44.86 -28.88
CA GLY A 660 -45.27 -45.61 -30.08
C GLY A 660 -45.35 -47.13 -29.85
N VAL A 661 -45.79 -47.88 -30.87
CA VAL A 661 -45.80 -49.35 -30.86
C VAL A 661 -44.40 -49.88 -31.21
N VAL A 662 -43.90 -50.88 -30.47
CA VAL A 662 -42.80 -51.75 -30.93
C VAL A 662 -43.43 -53.01 -31.52
N THR A 663 -43.40 -53.14 -32.85
CA THR A 663 -43.99 -54.26 -33.59
C THR A 663 -42.98 -55.37 -33.84
N ALA A 664 -43.36 -56.62 -33.54
CA ALA A 664 -42.89 -57.81 -34.24
C ALA A 664 -44.11 -58.71 -34.50
N ASP A 665 -44.58 -58.78 -35.76
CA ASP A 665 -45.74 -59.58 -36.17
C ASP A 665 -45.34 -60.74 -37.09
N TYR A 666 -46.06 -61.87 -36.97
CA TYR A 666 -46.24 -62.88 -38.00
C TYR A 666 -47.74 -63.19 -38.12
N ALA A 667 -48.27 -63.17 -39.35
CA ALA A 667 -49.68 -63.40 -39.67
C ALA A 667 -49.87 -64.65 -40.55
N GLU A 668 -50.98 -65.38 -40.30
CA GLU A 668 -51.60 -66.50 -41.04
C GLU A 668 -51.42 -67.96 -40.52
N SER A 669 -52.51 -68.75 -40.61
CA SER A 669 -52.68 -70.14 -40.15
C SER A 669 -52.84 -71.10 -41.35
N PHE A 670 -52.15 -72.26 -41.34
CA PHE A 670 -52.20 -73.27 -42.41
C PHE A 670 -52.50 -74.69 -41.89
N ALA A 671 -53.30 -75.47 -42.62
CA ALA A 671 -53.70 -76.85 -42.30
C ALA A 671 -52.55 -77.89 -42.48
N TYR A 672 -52.60 -79.00 -41.71
CA TYR A 672 -51.57 -80.05 -41.58
C TYR A 672 -50.98 -80.58 -42.90
N ARG A 673 -51.78 -80.70 -43.96
CA ARG A 673 -51.33 -81.26 -45.25
C ARG A 673 -50.44 -80.31 -46.08
N ASP A 674 -50.46 -79.00 -45.79
CA ASP A 674 -49.73 -77.99 -46.57
C ASP A 674 -48.42 -77.54 -45.92
N GLN A 675 -48.02 -78.17 -44.81
CA GLN A 675 -46.82 -77.84 -44.02
C GLN A 675 -45.47 -78.19 -44.69
N TRP A 676 -45.45 -78.66 -45.94
CA TRP A 676 -44.23 -79.02 -46.66
C TRP A 676 -43.61 -77.87 -47.48
N LYS A 677 -44.22 -76.68 -47.46
CA LYS A 677 -43.82 -75.51 -48.29
C LYS A 677 -43.19 -74.33 -47.51
N THR A 678 -43.08 -74.36 -46.19
CA THR A 678 -42.61 -73.23 -45.34
C THR A 678 -41.29 -73.51 -44.62
N LYS A 679 -40.44 -72.48 -44.45
CA LYS A 679 -39.14 -72.52 -43.73
C LYS A 679 -39.33 -72.06 -42.28
N ALA A 680 -38.75 -72.77 -41.30
CA ALA A 680 -38.87 -72.47 -39.86
C ALA A 680 -37.64 -71.72 -39.28
N PRO A 681 -37.80 -70.68 -38.43
CA PRO A 681 -36.70 -70.08 -37.67
C PRO A 681 -36.44 -70.81 -36.35
N PHE A 682 -35.19 -70.74 -35.87
CA PHE A 682 -34.74 -71.39 -34.63
C PHE A 682 -35.24 -70.63 -33.39
N PHE A 683 -36.24 -71.24 -32.74
CA PHE A 683 -36.91 -70.95 -31.47
C PHE A 683 -38.33 -70.41 -31.65
N ASN A 684 -39.31 -71.25 -31.28
CA ASN A 684 -40.72 -70.92 -31.30
C ASN A 684 -41.35 -71.41 -29.99
N GLU A 685 -42.00 -70.52 -29.26
CA GLU A 685 -42.83 -70.86 -28.10
C GLU A 685 -44.28 -70.98 -28.58
N PHE A 686 -44.90 -72.14 -28.34
CA PHE A 686 -46.28 -72.38 -28.74
C PHE A 686 -47.11 -72.83 -27.53
N SER A 687 -48.30 -72.27 -27.40
CA SER A 687 -49.34 -72.74 -26.49
C SER A 687 -50.56 -73.10 -27.33
N SER A 688 -50.96 -74.37 -27.35
CA SER A 688 -52.09 -74.85 -28.14
C SER A 688 -53.07 -75.61 -27.25
N SER A 689 -54.37 -75.33 -27.44
CA SER A 689 -55.47 -76.11 -26.85
C SER A 689 -56.04 -77.16 -27.84
N GLY A 690 -55.39 -77.37 -28.99
CA GLY A 690 -55.82 -78.30 -30.03
C GLY A 690 -55.47 -79.75 -29.70
N ALA A 691 -56.47 -80.64 -29.70
CA ALA A 691 -56.35 -82.02 -29.24
C ALA A 691 -55.50 -82.98 -30.11
N SER A 692 -54.79 -82.51 -31.15
CA SER A 692 -53.83 -83.32 -31.92
C SER A 692 -53.01 -82.47 -32.90
N GLU A 693 -52.04 -81.73 -32.39
CA GLU A 693 -51.21 -80.82 -33.19
C GLU A 693 -49.72 -81.22 -33.12
N TYR A 694 -49.03 -81.25 -34.26
CA TYR A 694 -47.59 -81.52 -34.34
C TYR A 694 -46.85 -80.20 -34.57
N HIS A 695 -46.00 -79.84 -33.61
CA HIS A 695 -45.21 -78.61 -33.61
C HIS A 695 -43.75 -78.94 -33.92
N PRO A 696 -43.31 -78.76 -35.18
CA PRO A 696 -41.95 -79.06 -35.56
C PRO A 696 -40.97 -78.03 -34.99
N LEU A 697 -39.92 -78.54 -34.37
CA LEU A 697 -38.77 -77.76 -33.94
C LEU A 697 -37.81 -77.53 -35.12
N VAL A 698 -37.58 -78.55 -35.96
CA VAL A 698 -36.75 -78.49 -37.18
C VAL A 698 -37.33 -79.45 -38.23
N LYS A 699 -37.39 -79.05 -39.50
CA LYS A 699 -37.70 -79.93 -40.64
C LYS A 699 -36.65 -79.77 -41.74
N GLN A 700 -36.22 -80.86 -42.35
CA GLN A 700 -35.28 -80.87 -43.47
C GLN A 700 -35.78 -81.84 -44.56
N LYS A 701 -35.93 -81.33 -45.79
CA LYS A 701 -36.16 -82.17 -46.96
C LYS A 701 -34.81 -82.46 -47.63
N VAL A 702 -34.52 -83.74 -47.86
CA VAL A 702 -33.33 -84.21 -48.54
C VAL A 702 -33.75 -84.96 -49.80
N THR A 703 -33.25 -84.51 -50.94
CA THR A 703 -33.49 -85.14 -52.24
C THR A 703 -32.15 -85.56 -52.81
N VAL A 704 -31.99 -86.85 -53.09
CA VAL A 704 -30.78 -87.42 -53.71
C VAL A 704 -31.23 -88.38 -54.80
N GLY A 705 -31.06 -87.97 -56.06
CA GLY A 705 -31.65 -88.66 -57.23
C GLY A 705 -33.19 -88.70 -57.17
N ASP A 706 -33.78 -89.80 -57.61
CA ASP A 706 -35.24 -90.00 -57.73
C ASP A 706 -35.93 -90.31 -56.39
N LYS A 707 -35.24 -90.09 -55.26
CA LYS A 707 -35.71 -90.37 -53.91
C LYS A 707 -35.66 -89.11 -53.07
N SER A 708 -36.83 -88.65 -52.64
CA SER A 708 -36.96 -87.56 -51.67
C SER A 708 -37.45 -88.08 -50.32
N TYR A 709 -36.82 -87.60 -49.25
CA TYR A 709 -37.23 -87.85 -47.87
C TYR A 709 -37.36 -86.53 -47.12
N VAL A 710 -38.33 -86.46 -46.20
CA VAL A 710 -38.49 -85.35 -45.27
C VAL A 710 -38.25 -85.88 -43.87
N ALA A 711 -37.23 -85.37 -43.21
CA ALA A 711 -37.01 -85.58 -41.79
C ALA A 711 -37.59 -84.40 -41.01
N SER A 712 -38.52 -84.67 -40.10
CA SER A 712 -39.10 -83.68 -39.18
C SER A 712 -38.88 -84.09 -37.74
N LEU A 713 -38.44 -83.13 -36.92
CA LEU A 713 -38.22 -83.29 -35.49
C LEU A 713 -39.12 -82.31 -34.74
N GLY A 714 -39.94 -82.79 -33.82
CA GLY A 714 -40.99 -81.96 -33.22
C GLY A 714 -41.82 -82.67 -32.15
N TRP A 715 -42.70 -81.91 -31.51
CA TRP A 715 -43.59 -82.38 -30.45
C TRP A 715 -44.97 -82.68 -30.99
N LEU A 716 -45.49 -83.87 -30.69
CA LEU A 716 -46.89 -84.20 -30.84
C LEU A 716 -47.63 -83.91 -29.54
N VAL A 717 -48.53 -82.92 -29.56
CA VAL A 717 -49.06 -82.28 -28.33
C VAL A 717 -49.96 -83.20 -27.50
N ASN A 718 -50.79 -84.05 -28.13
CA ASN A 718 -51.73 -84.91 -27.39
C ASN A 718 -51.03 -85.96 -26.51
N SER A 719 -49.99 -86.61 -27.03
CA SER A 719 -49.31 -87.70 -26.31
C SER A 719 -48.00 -87.26 -25.63
N MET A 720 -47.68 -85.96 -25.72
CA MET A 720 -46.41 -85.37 -25.29
C MET A 720 -45.19 -86.17 -25.75
N VAL A 721 -45.22 -86.65 -27.00
CA VAL A 721 -44.14 -87.45 -27.57
C VAL A 721 -43.24 -86.53 -28.40
N PHE A 722 -41.94 -86.63 -28.14
CA PHE A 722 -40.94 -86.03 -29.01
C PHE A 722 -40.59 -87.04 -30.11
N GLU A 723 -40.80 -86.64 -31.37
CA GLU A 723 -40.73 -87.56 -32.51
C GLU A 723 -39.78 -87.03 -33.58
N LEU A 724 -38.87 -87.91 -34.03
CA LEU A 724 -38.20 -87.80 -35.32
C LEU A 724 -38.94 -88.66 -36.34
N GLY A 725 -39.71 -88.00 -37.21
CA GLY A 725 -40.41 -88.63 -38.33
C GLY A 725 -39.59 -88.50 -39.61
N ILE A 726 -39.36 -89.62 -40.30
CA ILE A 726 -38.75 -89.61 -41.65
C ILE A 726 -39.79 -90.12 -42.64
N THR A 727 -40.31 -89.22 -43.48
CA THR A 727 -41.33 -89.50 -44.48
C THR A 727 -40.71 -89.64 -45.86
N ASP A 728 -41.03 -90.72 -46.57
CA ASP A 728 -40.63 -90.89 -47.97
C ASP A 728 -41.54 -90.14 -48.95
N GLN A 729 -41.17 -90.07 -50.23
CA GLN A 729 -41.95 -89.42 -51.28
C GLN A 729 -43.33 -90.05 -51.56
N ALA A 730 -43.60 -91.25 -51.03
CA ALA A 730 -44.89 -91.93 -51.10
C ALA A 730 -45.77 -91.64 -49.87
N GLY A 731 -45.29 -90.85 -48.91
CA GLY A 731 -46.03 -90.45 -47.70
C GLY A 731 -45.90 -91.45 -46.55
N ASN A 732 -45.05 -92.47 -46.66
CA ASN A 732 -44.83 -93.44 -45.57
C ASN A 732 -43.81 -92.88 -44.59
N THR A 733 -44.18 -92.81 -43.31
CA THR A 733 -43.33 -92.23 -42.26
C THR A 733 -42.79 -93.31 -41.32
N LYS A 734 -41.49 -93.24 -41.01
CA LYS A 734 -40.83 -94.03 -39.97
C LYS A 734 -40.53 -93.15 -38.77
N ASN A 735 -41.13 -93.49 -37.63
CA ASN A 735 -41.08 -92.67 -36.43
C ASN A 735 -40.12 -93.27 -35.42
N PHE A 736 -39.14 -92.46 -35.02
CA PHE A 736 -38.30 -92.72 -33.87
C PHE A 736 -38.85 -91.88 -32.73
N THR A 737 -39.44 -92.54 -31.75
CA THR A 737 -40.23 -91.87 -30.72
C THR A 737 -39.52 -91.90 -29.38
N PHE A 738 -39.53 -90.74 -28.72
CA PHE A 738 -39.03 -90.54 -27.38
C PHE A 738 -40.19 -90.10 -26.52
N ARG A 739 -40.61 -91.00 -25.63
CA ARG A 739 -41.70 -90.75 -24.71
C ARG A 739 -41.16 -90.17 -23.40
N PRO A 740 -41.93 -89.33 -22.68
CA PRO A 740 -41.48 -88.72 -21.42
C PRO A 740 -41.15 -89.72 -20.30
N ASN A 741 -41.60 -90.97 -20.43
CA ASN A 741 -41.29 -92.07 -19.50
C ASN A 741 -39.92 -92.74 -19.77
N GLY A 742 -39.14 -92.23 -20.72
CA GLY A 742 -37.78 -92.70 -21.04
C GLY A 742 -37.71 -93.86 -22.03
N GLU A 743 -38.83 -94.26 -22.63
CA GLU A 743 -38.89 -95.34 -23.61
C GLU A 743 -38.49 -94.82 -25.00
N PHE A 744 -37.48 -95.48 -25.61
CA PHE A 744 -37.07 -95.24 -26.99
C PHE A 744 -37.59 -96.39 -27.87
N SER A 745 -38.55 -96.07 -28.75
CA SER A 745 -39.10 -97.02 -29.71
C SER A 745 -38.55 -96.72 -31.10
N THR A 746 -37.86 -97.72 -31.66
CA THR A 746 -37.30 -97.68 -33.02
C THR A 746 -37.99 -98.74 -33.87
N PRO A 747 -38.31 -98.44 -35.13
CA PRO A 747 -38.94 -99.39 -36.03
C PRO A 747 -38.01 -100.53 -36.52
N ALA A 748 -36.74 -100.59 -36.07
CA ALA A 748 -35.78 -101.63 -36.45
C ALA A 748 -34.73 -101.99 -35.35
N ARG A 749 -33.94 -103.03 -35.59
CA ARG A 749 -32.96 -103.66 -34.66
C ARG A 749 -31.78 -102.73 -34.31
N VAL A 750 -31.40 -102.71 -33.04
CA VAL A 750 -30.19 -102.02 -32.52
C VAL A 750 -28.99 -102.98 -32.52
N LEU A 751 -27.82 -102.52 -32.97
CA LEU A 751 -26.58 -103.31 -33.03
C LEU A 751 -25.55 -102.77 -32.01
N PRO A 752 -25.27 -103.48 -30.89
CA PRO A 752 -24.21 -103.10 -29.95
C PRO A 752 -22.84 -103.65 -30.38
N GLY A 753 -21.78 -102.85 -30.23
CA GLY A 753 -20.45 -103.08 -30.80
C GLY A 753 -19.44 -103.84 -29.94
N ASP A 754 -19.80 -104.37 -28.75
CA ASP A 754 -18.88 -105.14 -27.90
C ASP A 754 -19.66 -106.17 -27.04
N TYR A 755 -19.14 -107.40 -26.97
CA TYR A 755 -19.80 -108.60 -26.43
C TYR A 755 -19.24 -109.08 -25.08
N SER A 756 -18.36 -108.30 -24.44
CA SER A 756 -17.59 -108.71 -23.25
C SER A 756 -18.39 -108.90 -21.93
N ASN A 757 -19.71 -108.68 -21.90
CA ASN A 757 -20.50 -108.58 -20.64
C ASN A 757 -21.70 -109.54 -20.51
N PHE A 758 -21.81 -110.59 -21.33
CA PHE A 758 -22.90 -111.59 -21.23
C PHE A 758 -22.42 -112.89 -20.52
N ASP A 759 -22.91 -113.18 -19.31
CA ASP A 759 -22.50 -114.38 -18.51
C ASP A 759 -23.67 -115.33 -18.10
N THR A 760 -23.49 -116.60 -18.47
CA THR A 760 -23.94 -117.94 -17.99
C THR A 760 -25.33 -118.25 -17.39
N ARG A 761 -26.33 -117.37 -17.38
CA ARG A 761 -27.72 -117.76 -16.97
C ARG A 761 -28.48 -118.64 -17.99
N TYR A 762 -27.76 -119.45 -18.77
CA TYR A 762 -28.32 -120.27 -19.86
C TYR A 762 -27.90 -121.75 -19.82
N LEU A 763 -27.58 -122.35 -18.66
CA LEU A 763 -27.39 -123.81 -18.51
C LEU A 763 -27.83 -124.31 -17.11
N GLY A 764 -28.69 -125.35 -17.06
CA GLY A 764 -29.29 -125.89 -15.83
C GLY A 764 -28.47 -126.97 -15.12
N ILE A 765 -28.92 -127.38 -13.92
CA ILE A 765 -28.79 -128.72 -13.29
C ILE A 765 -29.55 -128.75 -11.94
N SER A 766 -30.10 -129.92 -11.62
CA SER A 766 -31.02 -130.30 -10.54
C SER A 766 -30.33 -131.08 -9.41
N ALA A 767 -30.64 -130.77 -8.13
CA ALA A 767 -30.65 -131.71 -6.98
C ALA A 767 -31.28 -131.06 -5.72
N ASN A 768 -32.02 -131.83 -4.92
CA ASN A 768 -32.90 -131.41 -3.81
C ASN A 768 -32.40 -131.90 -2.42
N ALA A 769 -32.54 -131.04 -1.40
CA ALA A 769 -32.17 -131.27 0.02
C ALA A 769 -33.37 -131.13 0.98
N ALA A 770 -34.54 -131.63 0.58
CA ALA A 770 -35.82 -131.40 1.28
C ALA A 770 -36.22 -132.50 2.29
N SER A 771 -35.29 -133.21 2.93
CA SER A 771 -35.63 -134.30 3.88
C SER A 771 -34.73 -134.44 5.12
N ALA A 772 -33.88 -133.46 5.47
CA ALA A 772 -33.02 -133.55 6.66
C ALA A 772 -33.67 -132.91 7.90
N SER A 773 -33.98 -133.71 8.93
CA SER A 773 -34.73 -133.31 10.15
C SER A 773 -33.89 -133.18 11.44
N LYS A 774 -32.57 -133.40 11.39
CA LYS A 774 -31.63 -133.15 12.50
C LYS A 774 -30.20 -133.01 12.01
N LEU A 775 -29.39 -132.17 12.66
CA LEU A 775 -27.94 -132.14 12.47
C LEU A 775 -27.27 -133.20 13.36
N ILE A 776 -26.47 -134.09 12.76
CA ILE A 776 -25.78 -135.20 13.45
C ILE A 776 -24.81 -134.74 14.55
N THR A 777 -24.37 -133.47 14.54
CA THR A 777 -23.56 -132.90 15.62
C THR A 777 -24.09 -131.52 16.00
N ALA A 778 -24.54 -131.37 17.26
CA ALA A 778 -24.99 -130.09 17.79
C ALA A 778 -23.87 -129.06 17.73
N ARG A 779 -24.14 -127.85 17.21
CA ARG A 779 -23.17 -126.74 17.19
C ARG A 779 -23.53 -125.72 18.26
N LYS A 780 -22.54 -125.05 18.83
CA LYS A 780 -22.76 -123.96 19.79
C LYS A 780 -23.05 -122.65 19.06
N ILE A 781 -24.15 -121.97 19.39
CA ILE A 781 -24.47 -120.61 18.96
C ILE A 781 -24.52 -119.73 20.21
N ALA A 782 -23.67 -118.69 20.26
CA ALA A 782 -23.47 -117.84 21.44
C ALA A 782 -23.25 -118.64 22.75
N GLY A 783 -22.50 -119.74 22.67
CA GLY A 783 -22.19 -120.60 23.82
C GLY A 783 -23.24 -121.65 24.18
N LYS A 784 -24.45 -121.61 23.60
CA LYS A 784 -25.53 -122.60 23.83
C LYS A 784 -25.64 -123.61 22.68
N ALA A 785 -25.89 -124.88 22.97
CA ALA A 785 -25.92 -125.95 21.96
C ALA A 785 -27.25 -125.96 21.17
N PHE A 786 -27.17 -126.14 19.84
CA PHE A 786 -28.30 -126.23 18.92
C PHE A 786 -28.11 -127.37 17.92
N ASP A 787 -29.09 -128.26 17.81
CA ASP A 787 -29.10 -129.41 16.89
C ASP A 787 -30.30 -129.43 15.94
N GLY A 788 -31.10 -128.36 15.94
CA GLY A 788 -32.27 -128.18 15.07
C GLY A 788 -33.56 -128.85 15.56
N THR A 789 -33.58 -129.41 16.78
CA THR A 789 -34.78 -130.09 17.32
C THR A 789 -35.75 -129.17 18.07
N SER A 790 -35.33 -127.96 18.46
CA SER A 790 -36.18 -126.91 19.03
C SER A 790 -35.57 -125.52 18.80
N ASP A 791 -36.36 -124.45 18.88
CA ASP A 791 -35.86 -123.06 18.80
C ASP A 791 -34.83 -122.76 19.91
N ILE A 792 -33.83 -121.94 19.60
CA ILE A 792 -32.77 -121.52 20.54
C ILE A 792 -33.06 -120.12 21.12
N ALA A 793 -33.03 -119.98 22.44
CA ALA A 793 -33.22 -118.70 23.14
C ALA A 793 -31.86 -118.08 23.56
N ILE A 794 -31.59 -116.85 23.09
CA ILE A 794 -30.36 -116.09 23.36
C ILE A 794 -30.76 -114.71 23.94
N SER A 795 -30.23 -114.32 25.09
CA SER A 795 -30.45 -112.99 25.69
C SER A 795 -29.43 -111.94 25.21
N ALA A 796 -29.72 -110.65 25.38
CA ALA A 796 -28.77 -109.58 25.03
C ALA A 796 -27.43 -109.73 25.78
N GLY A 797 -27.44 -110.22 27.02
CA GLY A 797 -26.22 -110.52 27.79
C GLY A 797 -25.40 -111.68 27.20
N ASP A 798 -26.06 -112.72 26.66
CA ASP A 798 -25.38 -113.87 26.03
C ASP A 798 -24.59 -113.49 24.77
N VAL A 799 -24.89 -112.33 24.17
CA VAL A 799 -24.18 -111.76 23.00
C VAL A 799 -23.46 -110.44 23.30
N LYS A 800 -23.34 -110.05 24.57
CA LYS A 800 -22.71 -108.78 25.01
C LYS A 800 -23.34 -107.52 24.40
N ALA A 801 -24.65 -107.52 24.15
CA ALA A 801 -25.43 -106.37 23.68
C ALA A 801 -26.15 -105.64 24.83
N LEU A 802 -26.49 -104.36 24.64
CA LEU A 802 -27.27 -103.56 25.61
C LEU A 802 -28.77 -103.91 25.58
N PRO A 803 -29.47 -104.02 26.73
CA PRO A 803 -30.93 -104.25 26.78
C PRO A 803 -31.75 -103.05 26.27
N ASN A 804 -32.97 -103.28 25.76
CA ASN A 804 -33.85 -102.21 25.27
C ASN A 804 -34.38 -101.26 26.38
N THR A 805 -34.22 -101.65 27.65
CA THR A 805 -34.57 -100.85 28.83
C THR A 805 -33.45 -99.92 29.29
N GLY A 806 -32.31 -99.90 28.59
CA GLY A 806 -31.12 -99.12 28.96
C GLY A 806 -30.17 -99.89 29.89
N GLY A 807 -28.87 -99.52 29.86
CA GLY A 807 -27.83 -100.14 30.67
C GLY A 807 -26.59 -99.26 30.81
N THR A 808 -25.75 -99.53 31.81
CA THR A 808 -24.50 -98.80 32.07
C THR A 808 -23.34 -99.48 31.35
N VAL A 809 -22.61 -98.73 30.51
CA VAL A 809 -21.34 -99.20 29.93
C VAL A 809 -20.19 -98.61 30.74
N THR A 810 -19.42 -99.45 31.43
CA THR A 810 -18.22 -99.05 32.15
C THR A 810 -17.01 -99.16 31.21
N GLY A 811 -16.65 -98.06 30.55
CA GLY A 811 -15.53 -97.98 29.60
C GLY A 811 -15.71 -96.85 28.58
N GLN A 812 -14.69 -96.59 27.76
CA GLN A 812 -14.83 -95.65 26.64
C GLN A 812 -15.81 -96.22 25.62
N VAL A 813 -16.89 -95.49 25.35
CA VAL A 813 -17.83 -95.82 24.27
C VAL A 813 -17.40 -95.08 23.01
N THR A 814 -16.76 -95.77 22.08
CA THR A 814 -16.46 -95.26 20.74
C THR A 814 -17.57 -95.70 19.79
N VAL A 815 -18.37 -94.76 19.27
CA VAL A 815 -19.43 -95.06 18.30
C VAL A 815 -18.95 -94.72 16.90
N ALA A 816 -18.49 -95.74 16.17
CA ALA A 816 -18.14 -95.63 14.75
C ALA A 816 -19.39 -95.93 13.92
N ALA A 817 -20.04 -94.90 13.38
CA ALA A 817 -21.19 -95.04 12.50
C ALA A 817 -21.05 -94.12 11.29
N ASN A 818 -21.48 -94.60 10.13
CA ASN A 818 -21.55 -93.80 8.91
C ASN A 818 -22.84 -92.95 8.82
N GLY A 819 -23.71 -92.99 9.84
CA GLY A 819 -24.89 -92.12 10.00
C GLY A 819 -24.80 -91.26 11.26
N ALA A 820 -25.91 -90.70 11.74
CA ALA A 820 -25.95 -90.03 13.03
C ALA A 820 -25.62 -91.02 14.16
N ALA A 821 -24.38 -90.95 14.68
CA ALA A 821 -23.82 -91.91 15.63
C ALA A 821 -24.58 -91.93 16.97
N LEU A 822 -25.20 -90.82 17.36
CA LEU A 822 -26.11 -90.74 18.50
C LEU A 822 -27.28 -89.82 18.13
N VAL A 823 -28.47 -90.40 18.01
CA VAL A 823 -29.70 -89.65 17.79
C VAL A 823 -30.44 -89.54 19.11
N LEU A 824 -30.51 -88.33 19.66
CA LEU A 824 -31.36 -88.04 20.81
C LEU A 824 -32.74 -87.65 20.27
N ARG A 825 -33.72 -88.55 20.45
CA ARG A 825 -35.08 -88.31 19.98
C ARG A 825 -35.97 -87.86 21.13
N ARG A 826 -36.64 -86.74 20.92
CA ARG A 826 -37.70 -86.28 21.80
C ARG A 826 -38.90 -87.22 21.73
N LEU A 827 -39.40 -87.67 22.88
CA LEU A 827 -40.57 -88.57 22.93
C LEU A 827 -41.91 -87.80 22.94
N ALA A 828 -41.91 -86.52 23.32
CA ALA A 828 -43.06 -85.61 23.25
C ALA A 828 -42.64 -84.13 23.17
N ALA A 829 -43.43 -83.28 22.52
CA ALA A 829 -43.13 -81.87 22.21
C ALA A 829 -42.93 -80.91 23.41
N SER A 830 -42.89 -81.40 24.65
CA SER A 830 -42.55 -80.61 25.85
C SER A 830 -41.40 -81.20 26.70
N GLN A 831 -40.72 -82.25 26.22
CA GLN A 831 -39.67 -82.94 27.00
C GLN A 831 -38.23 -82.54 26.63
N ALA A 832 -37.38 -82.59 27.66
CA ALA A 832 -35.92 -82.55 27.67
C ALA A 832 -35.24 -83.37 26.55
N VAL A 833 -34.31 -82.83 25.76
CA VAL A 833 -33.42 -83.64 24.88
C VAL A 833 -31.98 -83.14 24.99
N TYR A 834 -31.18 -83.84 25.77
CA TYR A 834 -29.79 -83.45 26.02
C TYR A 834 -28.89 -84.63 26.39
N LEU A 835 -27.59 -84.39 26.26
CA LEU A 835 -26.55 -85.15 26.94
C LEU A 835 -26.19 -84.45 28.24
N MET A 836 -26.16 -85.18 29.35
CA MET A 836 -25.84 -84.62 30.67
C MET A 836 -24.67 -85.34 31.30
N GLY A 837 -23.66 -84.56 31.67
CA GLY A 837 -22.58 -85.01 32.54
C GLY A 837 -23.02 -84.94 33.99
N ARG A 838 -22.95 -86.07 34.70
CA ARG A 838 -23.15 -86.16 36.15
C ARG A 838 -21.86 -86.60 36.84
N ASP A 839 -21.66 -86.16 38.07
CA ASP A 839 -20.52 -86.59 38.89
C ASP A 839 -20.79 -87.94 39.60
N GLU A 840 -19.81 -88.40 40.38
CA GLU A 840 -19.85 -89.63 41.18
C GLU A 840 -21.00 -89.68 42.21
N LYS A 841 -21.58 -88.53 42.55
CA LYS A 841 -22.75 -88.40 43.44
C LYS A 841 -24.05 -88.24 42.66
N ASN A 842 -24.00 -88.46 41.34
CA ASN A 842 -25.12 -88.34 40.42
C ASN A 842 -25.68 -86.91 40.30
N VAL A 843 -24.89 -85.88 40.63
CA VAL A 843 -25.26 -84.47 40.50
C VAL A 843 -24.91 -83.96 39.10
N ALA A 844 -25.83 -83.25 38.45
CA ALA A 844 -25.60 -82.67 37.12
C ALA A 844 -24.50 -81.60 37.16
N ARG A 845 -23.54 -81.68 36.23
CA ARG A 845 -22.41 -80.73 36.12
C ARG A 845 -22.54 -79.86 34.89
N TRP A 846 -22.96 -80.46 33.78
CA TRP A 846 -23.23 -79.76 32.53
C TRP A 846 -24.26 -80.52 31.69
N TYR A 847 -24.89 -79.82 30.76
CA TYR A 847 -25.60 -80.48 29.66
C TYR A 847 -25.32 -79.77 28.33
N VAL A 848 -25.46 -80.53 27.24
CA VAL A 848 -25.48 -80.03 25.87
C VAL A 848 -26.75 -80.54 25.21
N GLY A 849 -27.59 -79.62 24.75
CA GLY A 849 -28.84 -79.93 24.06
C GLY A 849 -29.94 -78.97 24.42
N ASN A 850 -31.17 -79.41 24.27
CA ASN A 850 -32.37 -78.66 24.59
C ASN A 850 -32.83 -79.03 26.00
N GLY A 851 -32.88 -78.04 26.89
CA GLY A 851 -33.22 -78.20 28.31
C GLY A 851 -34.71 -78.05 28.64
N GLY A 852 -35.55 -77.70 27.66
CA GLY A 852 -36.95 -77.32 27.90
C GLY A 852 -37.89 -77.58 26.72
N ALA A 853 -38.89 -76.71 26.58
CA ALA A 853 -39.91 -76.80 25.54
C ALA A 853 -39.61 -75.94 24.30
N ASP A 854 -38.63 -75.03 24.40
CA ASP A 854 -38.16 -74.18 23.30
C ASP A 854 -37.28 -74.96 22.31
N ASP A 855 -36.86 -74.34 21.20
CA ASP A 855 -35.91 -74.92 20.24
C ASP A 855 -34.47 -74.47 20.50
N VAL A 856 -34.15 -74.03 21.73
CA VAL A 856 -32.84 -73.45 22.06
C VAL A 856 -31.84 -74.55 22.38
N VAL A 857 -30.79 -74.63 21.57
CA VAL A 857 -29.65 -75.50 21.88
C VAL A 857 -28.74 -74.79 22.87
N THR A 858 -28.65 -75.35 24.07
CA THR A 858 -27.88 -74.79 25.18
C THR A 858 -26.68 -75.67 25.52
N ILE A 859 -25.53 -75.03 25.71
CA ILE A 859 -24.41 -75.57 26.50
C ILE A 859 -24.50 -74.90 27.87
N HIS A 860 -24.80 -75.68 28.91
CA HIS A 860 -25.00 -75.18 30.27
C HIS A 860 -24.02 -75.82 31.23
N ASN A 861 -23.37 -75.01 32.07
CA ASN A 861 -22.58 -75.47 33.20
C ASN A 861 -23.28 -75.13 34.52
N TYR A 862 -23.75 -76.16 35.23
CA TYR A 862 -24.50 -76.02 36.48
C TYR A 862 -23.63 -75.52 37.66
N ILE A 863 -22.31 -75.71 37.60
CA ILE A 863 -21.38 -75.33 38.67
C ILE A 863 -21.20 -73.81 38.73
N HIS A 864 -21.07 -73.17 37.55
CA HIS A 864 -20.79 -71.74 37.44
C HIS A 864 -21.99 -70.92 36.93
N ASN A 865 -23.11 -71.60 36.65
CA ASN A 865 -24.30 -71.04 36.03
C ASN A 865 -23.95 -70.24 34.77
N THR A 866 -23.09 -70.81 33.93
CA THR A 866 -22.64 -70.21 32.67
C THR A 866 -23.35 -70.90 31.52
N THR A 867 -23.94 -70.12 30.62
CA THR A 867 -24.70 -70.60 29.47
C THR A 867 -24.20 -70.00 28.17
N MET A 868 -24.23 -70.83 27.12
CA MET A 868 -24.17 -70.40 25.73
C MET A 868 -25.34 -71.02 24.99
N GLN A 869 -26.15 -70.19 24.35
CA GLN A 869 -27.42 -70.56 23.73
C GLN A 869 -27.43 -70.17 22.27
N LEU A 870 -27.81 -71.11 21.42
CA LEU A 870 -28.16 -70.85 20.03
C LEU A 870 -29.67 -70.58 19.98
N ASN A 871 -30.03 -69.31 19.93
CA ASN A 871 -31.41 -68.86 19.80
C ASN A 871 -31.75 -68.65 18.32
N ALA A 872 -33.04 -68.38 18.03
CA ALA A 872 -33.50 -68.14 16.66
C ALA A 872 -32.84 -66.93 15.96
N SER A 873 -32.31 -65.95 16.72
CA SER A 873 -31.80 -64.70 16.17
C SER A 873 -30.42 -64.28 16.68
N GLU A 874 -29.87 -64.96 17.69
CA GLU A 874 -28.59 -64.59 18.30
C GLU A 874 -27.88 -65.79 18.93
N LEU A 875 -26.56 -65.68 19.02
CA LEU A 875 -25.75 -66.46 19.95
C LEU A 875 -25.75 -65.73 21.30
N TYR A 876 -26.53 -66.22 22.26
CA TYR A 876 -26.62 -65.61 23.59
C TYR A 876 -25.61 -66.25 24.56
N THR A 877 -24.95 -65.42 25.35
CA THR A 877 -24.12 -65.85 26.49
C THR A 877 -24.45 -65.01 27.70
N ASN A 878 -24.60 -65.63 28.87
CA ASN A 878 -24.90 -64.91 30.11
C ASN A 878 -23.64 -64.42 30.87
N ARG A 879 -22.46 -64.67 30.31
CA ARG A 879 -21.14 -64.28 30.83
C ARG A 879 -20.24 -63.84 29.67
N ASN A 880 -19.14 -63.15 29.97
CA ASN A 880 -18.20 -62.64 28.97
C ASN A 880 -17.57 -63.76 28.13
N ILE A 881 -17.47 -63.53 26.82
CA ILE A 881 -16.68 -64.36 25.89
C ILE A 881 -15.24 -63.83 25.89
N ARG A 882 -14.26 -64.69 26.21
CA ARG A 882 -12.83 -64.37 26.11
C ARG A 882 -12.17 -65.21 25.03
N ALA A 883 -11.64 -64.56 23.98
CA ALA A 883 -10.83 -65.21 22.96
C ALA A 883 -9.35 -64.81 23.13
N ALA A 884 -8.44 -65.79 23.03
CA ALA A 884 -7.00 -65.53 23.05
C ALA A 884 -6.47 -65.05 21.69
N GLY A 885 -7.20 -65.31 20.61
CA GLY A 885 -6.95 -64.82 19.26
C GLY A 885 -8.03 -63.86 18.77
N THR A 886 -8.10 -63.67 17.46
CA THR A 886 -9.09 -62.79 16.82
C THR A 886 -10.50 -63.37 16.95
N ILE A 887 -11.46 -62.57 17.40
CA ILE A 887 -12.89 -62.83 17.19
C ILE A 887 -13.26 -62.22 15.85
N THR A 888 -13.59 -63.06 14.88
CA THR A 888 -14.06 -62.62 13.56
C THR A 888 -15.59 -62.70 13.53
N LEU A 889 -16.25 -61.55 13.39
CA LEU A 889 -17.71 -61.45 13.28
C LEU A 889 -18.07 -61.20 11.81
N ASN A 890 -18.54 -62.24 11.12
CA ASN A 890 -18.93 -62.16 9.72
C ASN A 890 -20.46 -62.20 9.63
N GLY A 891 -21.08 -61.13 9.15
CA GLY A 891 -22.51 -61.07 8.84
C GLY A 891 -22.76 -61.30 7.35
N SER A 892 -23.80 -62.03 6.99
CA SER A 892 -24.31 -62.13 5.63
C SER A 892 -25.47 -61.14 5.43
N GLY A 893 -25.21 -59.95 4.85
CA GLY A 893 -26.22 -58.90 4.57
C GLY A 893 -26.01 -57.58 5.33
N GLU A 894 -26.98 -56.65 5.27
CA GLU A 894 -26.94 -55.29 5.88
C GLU A 894 -26.88 -55.25 7.44
N SER A 895 -26.69 -56.41 8.09
CA SER A 895 -26.55 -56.49 9.54
C SER A 895 -25.10 -56.22 9.96
N ASN A 896 -24.81 -54.99 10.39
CA ASN A 896 -23.50 -54.60 10.91
C ASN A 896 -23.17 -55.32 12.23
N ALA A 897 -21.90 -55.58 12.49
CA ALA A 897 -21.44 -55.95 13.83
C ALA A 897 -21.70 -54.77 14.79
N VAL A 898 -22.77 -54.86 15.58
CA VAL A 898 -23.11 -53.83 16.58
C VAL A 898 -22.24 -54.06 17.81
N VAL A 899 -21.17 -53.26 17.95
CA VAL A 899 -20.34 -53.23 19.15
C VAL A 899 -20.86 -52.13 20.06
N GLY A 900 -21.64 -52.52 21.06
CA GLY A 900 -22.36 -51.61 21.96
C GLY A 900 -23.79 -51.34 21.45
N SER A 901 -24.76 -51.99 22.07
CA SER A 901 -26.19 -51.72 21.91
C SER A 901 -26.73 -51.14 23.21
N GLY A 902 -27.09 -49.85 23.21
CA GLY A 902 -27.65 -49.16 24.38
C GLY A 902 -27.29 -47.67 24.42
N SER A 903 -27.76 -46.97 25.45
CA SER A 903 -27.49 -45.55 25.71
C SER A 903 -26.13 -45.30 26.38
N ALA A 904 -25.12 -46.13 26.06
CA ALA A 904 -23.84 -46.15 26.75
C ALA A 904 -22.69 -46.02 25.75
N ASP A 905 -21.63 -45.34 26.18
CA ASP A 905 -20.43 -45.12 25.37
C ASP A 905 -19.71 -46.44 25.00
N VAL A 906 -19.13 -46.47 23.80
CA VAL A 906 -18.33 -47.62 23.33
C VAL A 906 -16.85 -47.35 23.56
N PHE A 907 -16.17 -48.23 24.31
CA PHE A 907 -14.75 -48.06 24.66
C PHE A 907 -13.87 -49.14 24.02
N LEU A 908 -12.78 -48.71 23.38
CA LEU A 908 -11.61 -49.56 23.12
C LEU A 908 -10.52 -49.21 24.13
N GLN A 909 -10.43 -50.00 25.20
CA GLN A 909 -9.49 -49.78 26.29
C GLN A 909 -8.14 -50.44 26.02
N ASN A 910 -7.07 -49.69 26.22
CA ASN A 910 -5.72 -50.23 26.37
C ASN A 910 -5.44 -50.44 27.86
N THR A 911 -5.59 -51.68 28.31
CA THR A 911 -5.42 -52.07 29.72
C THR A 911 -4.00 -51.84 30.26
N LYS A 912 -2.98 -51.73 29.40
CA LYS A 912 -1.60 -51.44 29.82
C LYS A 912 -1.40 -49.96 30.11
N SER A 913 -1.99 -49.07 29.32
CA SER A 913 -1.84 -47.62 29.51
C SER A 913 -2.97 -46.98 30.32
N GLY A 914 -4.07 -47.70 30.56
CA GLY A 914 -5.30 -47.16 31.16
C GLY A 914 -6.04 -46.18 30.24
N LYS A 915 -5.56 -45.96 29.02
CA LYS A 915 -6.16 -45.04 28.04
C LYS A 915 -7.19 -45.76 27.19
N TYR A 916 -8.15 -45.03 26.66
CA TYR A 916 -9.20 -45.59 25.84
C TYR A 916 -9.53 -44.67 24.66
N LEU A 917 -9.92 -45.27 23.53
CA LEU A 917 -10.71 -44.60 22.52
C LEU A 917 -12.18 -44.81 22.86
N GLN A 918 -12.99 -43.77 22.83
CA GLN A 918 -14.38 -43.76 23.23
C GLN A 918 -15.21 -43.13 22.12
N LEU A 919 -16.19 -43.86 21.61
CA LEU A 919 -17.28 -43.27 20.85
C LEU A 919 -18.41 -42.97 21.83
N LYS A 920 -18.72 -41.68 21.99
CA LYS A 920 -19.81 -41.22 22.85
C LYS A 920 -21.15 -41.59 22.25
N ASP A 921 -22.14 -41.77 23.10
CA ASP A 921 -23.56 -41.83 22.72
C ASP A 921 -24.02 -40.57 21.95
N THR A 922 -23.37 -39.43 22.18
CA THR A 922 -23.56 -38.17 21.43
C THR A 922 -22.97 -38.17 20.02
N GLY A 923 -22.24 -39.22 19.63
CA GLY A 923 -21.53 -39.32 18.34
C GLY A 923 -20.13 -38.70 18.33
N ASP A 924 -19.67 -38.13 19.45
CA ASP A 924 -18.32 -37.59 19.57
C ASP A 924 -17.28 -38.72 19.73
N LEU A 925 -16.21 -38.65 18.93
CA LEU A 925 -15.06 -39.52 19.07
C LEU A 925 -14.05 -38.89 20.05
N MET A 926 -13.71 -39.61 21.11
CA MET A 926 -12.88 -39.13 22.22
C MET A 926 -11.71 -40.09 22.47
N TYR A 927 -10.51 -39.57 22.76
CA TYR A 927 -9.40 -40.34 23.30
C TYR A 927 -9.20 -39.95 24.76
N SER A 928 -9.49 -40.87 25.69
CA SER A 928 -9.34 -40.64 27.14
C SER A 928 -10.04 -39.35 27.60
N ASN A 929 -11.30 -39.18 27.21
CA ASN A 929 -12.12 -37.97 27.40
C ASN A 929 -11.63 -36.69 26.69
N GLN A 930 -10.66 -36.78 25.79
CA GLN A 930 -10.27 -35.66 24.92
C GLN A 930 -10.90 -35.82 23.55
N LYS A 931 -11.63 -34.81 23.08
CA LYS A 931 -12.26 -34.82 21.77
C LYS A 931 -11.22 -34.97 20.66
N ILE A 932 -11.47 -35.89 19.74
CA ILE A 932 -10.64 -36.10 18.54
C ILE A 932 -11.33 -35.39 17.38
N TYR A 933 -10.66 -34.39 16.82
CA TYR A 933 -11.15 -33.72 15.62
C TYR A 933 -10.79 -34.48 14.34
N HIS A 934 -11.70 -34.49 13.37
CA HIS A 934 -11.53 -35.16 12.08
C HIS A 934 -12.28 -34.40 10.98
N ALA A 935 -12.21 -34.85 9.72
CA ALA A 935 -12.77 -34.12 8.58
C ALA A 935 -14.28 -33.80 8.71
N GLY A 936 -15.05 -34.67 9.38
CA GLY A 936 -16.47 -34.50 9.64
C GLY A 936 -16.81 -33.71 10.92
N ASN A 937 -15.84 -33.44 11.78
CA ASN A 937 -15.99 -32.67 13.02
C ASN A 937 -14.71 -31.87 13.25
N LYS A 938 -14.60 -30.73 12.55
CA LYS A 938 -13.45 -29.82 12.62
C LYS A 938 -13.53 -28.96 13.89
N PRO A 939 -12.39 -28.56 14.49
CA PRO A 939 -12.43 -27.65 15.63
C PRO A 939 -12.94 -26.29 15.19
N THR A 940 -13.79 -25.69 16.01
CA THR A 940 -14.18 -24.28 15.90
C THR A 940 -13.05 -23.37 16.41
N ALA A 941 -13.02 -22.12 15.98
CA ALA A 941 -12.04 -21.14 16.45
C ALA A 941 -12.08 -20.98 17.98
N ALA A 942 -13.27 -21.10 18.59
CA ALA A 942 -13.45 -21.08 20.04
C ALA A 942 -12.81 -22.30 20.74
N GLU A 943 -12.92 -23.50 20.16
CA GLU A 943 -12.34 -24.73 20.72
C GLU A 943 -10.81 -24.75 20.70
N VAL A 944 -10.16 -23.95 19.83
CA VAL A 944 -8.70 -23.85 19.73
C VAL A 944 -8.13 -22.50 20.21
N GLY A 945 -8.98 -21.62 20.75
CA GLY A 945 -8.55 -20.29 21.20
C GLY A 945 -8.05 -19.37 20.08
N ALA A 946 -8.50 -19.59 18.83
CA ALA A 946 -8.19 -18.76 17.68
C ALA A 946 -9.25 -17.68 17.46
N LEU A 947 -8.88 -16.55 16.85
CA LEU A 947 -9.86 -15.57 16.38
C LEU A 947 -10.55 -16.09 15.11
N PRO A 948 -11.89 -15.99 15.01
CA PRO A 948 -12.61 -16.27 13.77
C PRO A 948 -12.17 -15.35 12.63
N GLY A 949 -12.22 -15.83 11.38
CA GLY A 949 -11.93 -15.01 10.19
C GLY A 949 -12.86 -13.80 10.01
N SER A 950 -14.02 -13.81 10.68
CA SER A 950 -14.96 -12.67 10.76
C SER A 950 -14.54 -11.59 11.77
N GLY A 951 -13.43 -11.77 12.49
CA GLY A 951 -13.01 -10.91 13.59
C GLY A 951 -13.52 -11.37 14.96
N GLY A 952 -13.01 -10.76 16.03
CA GLY A 952 -13.32 -11.11 17.41
C GLY A 952 -12.64 -10.18 18.43
N THR A 953 -12.96 -10.35 19.71
CA THR A 953 -12.35 -9.61 20.82
C THR A 953 -11.21 -10.42 21.44
N VAL A 954 -10.14 -9.73 21.83
CA VAL A 954 -8.99 -10.33 22.53
C VAL A 954 -8.94 -9.74 23.93
N SER A 955 -8.90 -10.58 24.97
CA SER A 955 -8.86 -10.14 26.37
C SER A 955 -7.47 -9.74 26.86
N GLY A 956 -6.43 -10.11 26.11
CA GLY A 956 -5.02 -9.78 26.39
C GLY A 956 -4.48 -8.64 25.53
N ALA A 957 -3.27 -8.17 25.85
CA ALA A 957 -2.58 -7.15 25.08
C ALA A 957 -2.23 -7.66 23.67
N ILE A 958 -2.57 -6.88 22.65
CA ILE A 958 -2.12 -7.15 21.27
C ILE A 958 -0.74 -6.50 21.12
N SER A 959 0.28 -7.33 20.96
CA SER A 959 1.66 -6.89 20.72
C SER A 959 2.10 -7.32 19.33
N SER A 960 2.93 -6.51 18.68
CA SER A 960 3.53 -6.89 17.41
C SER A 960 5.00 -6.51 17.35
N THR A 961 5.79 -7.37 16.71
CA THR A 961 7.19 -7.12 16.36
C THR A 961 7.33 -6.47 14.98
N GLU A 962 6.23 -6.36 14.22
CA GLU A 962 6.23 -5.74 12.90
C GLU A 962 6.06 -4.22 13.02
N PRO A 963 6.90 -3.42 12.34
CA PRO A 963 6.84 -1.97 12.44
C PRO A 963 5.47 -1.35 12.10
N ASN A 964 4.65 -1.97 11.24
CA ASN A 964 3.40 -1.42 10.68
C ASN A 964 2.14 -2.20 11.09
N ALA A 965 2.17 -2.92 12.21
CA ALA A 965 1.21 -3.97 12.50
C ALA A 965 -0.23 -3.52 12.75
N PHE A 966 -0.43 -2.32 13.30
CA PHE A 966 -1.76 -1.82 13.67
C PHE A 966 -2.32 -0.94 12.57
N ARG A 967 -3.21 -1.51 11.75
CA ARG A 967 -3.81 -0.85 10.59
C ARG A 967 -5.33 -0.88 10.65
N ILE A 968 -5.93 0.25 10.33
CA ILE A 968 -7.37 0.41 10.10
C ILE A 968 -7.57 0.57 8.59
N LYS A 969 -8.26 -0.39 7.98
CA LYS A 969 -8.58 -0.42 6.55
C LYS A 969 -10.04 -0.05 6.37
N TYR A 970 -10.33 1.22 6.09
CA TYR A 970 -11.69 1.68 5.89
C TYR A 970 -11.74 2.80 4.84
N GLY A 971 -12.50 2.58 3.76
CA GLY A 971 -12.57 3.51 2.64
C GLY A 971 -11.34 3.47 1.73
N ASN A 972 -11.04 4.61 1.09
CA ASN A 972 -10.03 4.71 0.02
C ASN A 972 -8.60 4.90 0.53
N ILE A 973 -8.40 5.23 1.82
CA ILE A 973 -7.10 5.49 2.45
C ILE A 973 -7.00 4.64 3.71
N GLY A 974 -5.88 3.95 3.89
CA GLY A 974 -5.57 3.19 5.09
C GLY A 974 -4.87 4.07 6.12
N PHE A 975 -5.28 3.96 7.37
CA PHE A 975 -4.55 4.52 8.52
C PHE A 975 -3.78 3.43 9.22
N PHE A 976 -2.55 3.70 9.64
CA PHE A 976 -1.81 2.75 10.46
C PHE A 976 -0.78 3.43 11.37
N MET A 977 -0.53 2.77 12.49
CA MET A 977 0.53 3.14 13.42
C MET A 977 1.82 2.44 13.00
N ARG A 978 2.90 3.21 12.90
CA ARG A 978 4.24 2.67 12.62
C ARG A 978 5.22 3.03 13.73
N SER A 979 5.96 2.06 14.26
CA SER A 979 7.15 2.33 15.07
C SER A 979 8.38 1.77 14.36
N ASP A 980 9.35 2.64 14.05
CA ASP A 980 10.61 2.23 13.40
C ASP A 980 11.78 2.08 14.39
N GLY A 981 11.46 2.09 15.69
CA GLY A 981 12.42 2.05 16.79
C GLY A 981 12.88 3.43 17.25
N GLY A 982 13.03 4.41 16.35
CA GLY A 982 13.41 5.78 16.69
C GLY A 982 12.21 6.69 16.96
N ASN A 983 11.19 6.60 16.11
CA ASN A 983 9.96 7.38 16.22
C ASN A 983 8.74 6.47 16.07
N THR A 984 7.61 6.94 16.58
CA THR A 984 6.31 6.36 16.32
C THR A 984 5.48 7.35 15.52
N TYR A 985 4.85 6.88 14.46
CA TYR A 985 4.13 7.65 13.47
C TYR A 985 2.69 7.18 13.36
N PHE A 986 1.79 8.12 13.11
CA PHE A 986 0.49 7.87 12.53
C PHE A 986 0.56 8.18 11.04
N LEU A 987 0.40 7.16 10.20
CA LEU A 987 0.63 7.24 8.76
C LEU A 987 -0.64 6.94 7.97
N LEU A 988 -0.65 7.47 6.76
CA LEU A 988 -1.73 7.31 5.78
C LEU A 988 -1.17 6.70 4.49
N THR A 989 -1.96 5.87 3.81
CA THR A 989 -1.61 5.35 2.49
C THR A 989 -1.98 6.31 1.36
N ASN A 990 -1.63 5.96 0.12
CA ASN A 990 -2.16 6.64 -1.06
C ASN A 990 -3.67 6.34 -1.23
N SER A 991 -4.41 7.28 -1.80
CA SER A 991 -5.83 7.09 -2.14
C SER A 991 -5.99 5.96 -3.17
N GLY A 992 -6.95 5.06 -2.93
CA GLY A 992 -7.20 3.86 -3.74
C GLY A 992 -6.36 2.65 -3.31
N ASP A 993 -5.49 2.80 -2.32
CA ASP A 993 -4.59 1.75 -1.85
C ASP A 993 -4.57 1.68 -0.30
N PRO A 994 -5.67 1.27 0.35
CA PRO A 994 -5.74 1.18 1.82
C PRO A 994 -4.76 0.15 2.43
N ASP A 995 -4.25 -0.76 1.61
CA ASP A 995 -3.26 -1.77 1.99
C ASP A 995 -1.81 -1.33 1.75
N GLY A 996 -1.63 -0.24 1.02
CA GLY A 996 -0.33 0.25 0.58
C GLY A 996 0.64 0.69 1.67
N SER A 997 1.82 1.07 1.19
CA SER A 997 2.83 1.78 1.98
C SER A 997 2.36 3.20 2.34
N TRP A 998 3.03 3.83 3.30
CA TRP A 998 2.73 5.21 3.68
C TRP A 998 3.06 6.18 2.54
N ASN A 999 2.28 7.24 2.42
CA ASN A 999 2.52 8.34 1.51
C ASN A 999 3.49 9.39 2.12
N GLY A 1000 3.61 10.55 1.49
CA GLY A 1000 4.49 11.64 1.97
C GLY A 1000 4.00 12.37 3.23
N LEU A 1001 2.75 12.17 3.65
CA LEU A 1001 2.15 12.93 4.76
C LEU A 1001 2.69 12.47 6.11
N ARG A 1002 2.94 13.42 7.01
CA ARG A 1002 3.32 13.16 8.41
C ARG A 1002 2.39 13.93 9.36
N PRO A 1003 1.13 13.48 9.53
CA PRO A 1003 0.15 14.20 10.34
C PRO A 1003 0.62 14.39 11.79
N ILE A 1004 1.06 13.31 12.43
CA ILE A 1004 1.62 13.34 13.78
C ILE A 1004 2.63 12.19 13.96
N TYR A 1005 3.71 12.50 14.65
CA TYR A 1005 4.70 11.52 15.10
C TYR A 1005 5.38 12.03 16.35
N TRP A 1006 6.05 11.12 17.07
CA TRP A 1006 6.88 11.50 18.20
C TRP A 1006 8.15 10.70 18.25
N ASN A 1007 9.16 11.32 18.83
CA ASN A 1007 10.43 10.68 19.09
C ASN A 1007 10.30 9.75 20.30
N ASN A 1008 10.61 8.47 20.13
CA ASN A 1008 10.45 7.45 21.17
C ASN A 1008 11.43 7.66 22.35
N THR A 1009 12.48 8.46 22.17
CA THR A 1009 13.47 8.79 23.20
C THR A 1009 13.10 10.05 23.98
N THR A 1010 12.69 11.13 23.29
CA THR A 1010 12.45 12.43 23.95
C THR A 1010 10.99 12.68 24.29
N GLY A 1011 10.06 11.94 23.69
CA GLY A 1011 8.62 12.20 23.80
C GLY A 1011 8.14 13.43 23.03
N ASN A 1012 9.03 14.15 22.32
CA ASN A 1012 8.64 15.32 21.55
C ASN A 1012 7.66 14.93 20.44
N VAL A 1013 6.48 15.54 20.45
CA VAL A 1013 5.46 15.39 19.42
C VAL A 1013 5.70 16.41 18.32
N SER A 1014 5.66 15.96 17.08
CA SER A 1014 5.81 16.78 15.87
C SER A 1014 4.64 16.51 14.93
N MET A 1015 4.06 17.59 14.41
CA MET A 1015 2.98 17.55 13.43
C MET A 1015 3.46 18.24 12.15
N GLY A 1016 3.56 17.49 11.04
CA GLY A 1016 4.14 17.98 9.78
C GLY A 1016 3.15 18.73 8.88
N HIS A 1017 1.92 18.92 9.33
CA HIS A 1017 0.83 19.58 8.60
C HIS A 1017 0.06 20.54 9.50
N ILE A 1018 -0.91 21.26 8.92
CA ILE A 1018 -1.73 22.25 9.62
C ILE A 1018 -2.44 21.62 10.83
N VAL A 1019 -2.36 22.30 11.97
CA VAL A 1019 -3.08 21.95 13.19
C VAL A 1019 -4.21 22.95 13.40
N THR A 1020 -5.44 22.48 13.34
CA THR A 1020 -6.64 23.29 13.64
C THR A 1020 -7.17 22.90 15.02
N VAL A 1021 -7.23 23.84 15.95
CA VAL A 1021 -7.79 23.64 17.30
C VAL A 1021 -9.16 24.32 17.34
N GLY A 1022 -10.23 23.55 17.52
CA GLY A 1022 -11.62 24.07 17.51
C GLY A 1022 -12.01 24.92 18.73
N GLY A 1023 -11.11 25.06 19.70
CA GLY A 1023 -11.30 25.86 20.91
C GLY A 1023 -9.99 26.51 21.34
N THR A 1024 -9.83 26.77 22.64
CA THR A 1024 -8.62 27.39 23.18
C THR A 1024 -7.45 26.40 23.23
N LEU A 1025 -6.30 26.78 22.69
CA LEU A 1025 -5.03 26.12 23.00
C LEU A 1025 -4.55 26.63 24.37
N ASN A 1026 -4.83 25.87 25.43
CA ASN A 1026 -4.37 26.20 26.79
C ASN A 1026 -3.03 25.51 27.09
N ALA A 1027 -1.96 26.27 27.20
CA ALA A 1027 -0.67 25.77 27.68
C ALA A 1027 -0.72 25.69 29.23
N ASN A 1028 -1.15 24.55 29.75
CA ASN A 1028 -1.59 24.33 31.14
C ASN A 1028 -0.49 24.43 32.24
N GLY A 1029 0.70 24.96 31.91
CA GLY A 1029 1.78 25.24 32.85
C GLY A 1029 2.17 26.73 32.94
N GLY A 1030 1.41 27.62 32.27
CA GLY A 1030 1.91 28.94 31.92
C GLY A 1030 3.04 28.83 30.89
N VAL A 1031 3.26 29.89 30.13
CA VAL A 1031 4.51 30.06 29.37
C VAL A 1031 5.59 30.39 30.42
N VAL A 1032 5.99 29.40 31.22
CA VAL A 1032 7.12 29.51 32.14
C VAL A 1032 8.42 29.53 31.34
N SER A 1033 9.43 30.25 31.84
CA SER A 1033 10.75 30.41 31.21
C SER A 1033 11.26 29.10 30.59
N GLY A 1034 11.27 29.04 29.25
CA GLY A 1034 11.67 27.85 28.47
C GLY A 1034 10.55 27.16 27.68
N SER A 1035 9.28 27.41 27.99
CA SER A 1035 8.10 26.82 27.32
C SER A 1035 7.38 27.86 26.46
N ASN A 1036 8.06 28.34 25.40
CA ASN A 1036 7.57 29.43 24.56
C ASN A 1036 6.64 28.95 23.43
N VAL A 1037 5.67 29.79 23.04
CA VAL A 1037 5.11 29.72 21.68
C VAL A 1037 6.20 30.22 20.74
N TYR A 1038 6.94 29.29 20.15
CA TYR A 1038 8.01 29.60 19.20
C TYR A 1038 7.43 29.83 17.80
N VAL A 1039 7.58 31.04 17.27
CA VAL A 1039 7.27 31.36 15.88
C VAL A 1039 8.59 31.34 15.09
N PRO A 1040 8.73 30.53 14.03
CA PRO A 1040 9.98 30.40 13.27
C PRO A 1040 10.21 31.63 12.38
N THR A 1041 10.63 32.75 12.97
CA THR A 1041 10.87 34.01 12.27
C THR A 1041 12.17 33.96 11.46
N ALA A 1042 12.18 34.63 10.30
CA ALA A 1042 13.37 34.80 9.46
C ALA A 1042 13.63 36.29 9.23
N SER A 1043 14.89 36.71 9.22
CA SER A 1043 15.29 38.10 8.91
C SER A 1043 15.20 38.34 7.40
N GLY A 1044 14.59 39.46 7.00
CA GLY A 1044 14.40 39.82 5.59
C GLY A 1044 14.26 41.33 5.40
N SER A 1045 13.90 41.75 4.18
CA SER A 1045 13.61 43.16 3.88
C SER A 1045 12.33 43.64 4.57
N TRP A 1046 12.17 44.96 4.73
CA TRP A 1046 10.95 45.55 5.29
C TRP A 1046 9.67 45.05 4.61
N ILE A 1047 9.67 44.88 3.28
CA ILE A 1047 8.49 44.40 2.54
C ILE A 1047 8.18 42.91 2.80
N SER A 1048 9.20 42.10 3.16
CA SER A 1048 9.04 40.67 3.46
C SER A 1048 8.25 40.40 4.75
N MET A 1049 8.10 41.40 5.63
CA MET A 1049 7.28 41.28 6.85
C MET A 1049 5.80 41.01 6.55
N ARG A 1050 5.33 41.25 5.32
CA ARG A 1050 3.94 40.96 4.88
C ARG A 1050 3.62 39.46 4.81
N THR A 1051 4.63 38.62 4.58
CA THR A 1051 4.46 37.17 4.37
C THR A 1051 5.33 36.32 5.29
N GLY A 1052 6.12 36.95 6.16
CA GLY A 1052 6.93 36.25 7.16
C GLY A 1052 6.08 35.53 8.21
N ALA A 1053 6.62 34.49 8.83
CA ALA A 1053 5.95 33.78 9.91
C ALA A 1053 5.68 34.71 11.09
N ALA A 1054 4.42 34.85 11.48
CA ALA A 1054 3.96 35.73 12.55
C ALA A 1054 2.72 35.16 13.25
N LEU A 1055 2.40 35.69 14.44
CA LEU A 1055 1.08 35.56 15.01
C LEU A 1055 0.13 36.50 14.26
N GLN A 1056 -0.92 35.96 13.65
CA GLN A 1056 -1.86 36.71 12.83
C GLN A 1056 -3.29 36.20 13.01
N GLY A 1057 -4.28 37.06 12.70
CA GLY A 1057 -5.68 36.64 12.65
C GLY A 1057 -5.96 35.69 11.47
N ASN A 1058 -7.00 34.87 11.61
CA ASN A 1058 -7.44 33.90 10.58
C ASN A 1058 -8.23 34.57 9.42
N GLY A 1059 -7.81 35.77 9.02
CA GLY A 1059 -8.49 36.59 8.02
C GLY A 1059 -8.21 38.07 8.21
N ALA A 1060 -8.48 38.86 7.17
CA ALA A 1060 -8.42 40.31 7.25
C ALA A 1060 -9.51 40.85 8.17
N VAL A 1061 -9.19 41.88 8.94
CA VAL A 1061 -10.17 42.62 9.74
C VAL A 1061 -11.07 43.41 8.78
N GLY A 1062 -12.39 43.27 8.90
CA GLY A 1062 -13.34 44.01 8.06
C GLY A 1062 -13.17 45.52 8.19
N THR A 1063 -13.41 46.27 7.11
CA THR A 1063 -13.34 47.74 7.12
C THR A 1063 -14.20 48.31 8.22
N SER A 1064 -13.63 49.19 9.05
CA SER A 1064 -14.28 49.79 10.22
C SER A 1064 -14.70 48.81 11.32
N SER A 1065 -14.28 47.53 11.26
CA SER A 1065 -14.49 46.55 12.32
C SER A 1065 -13.28 46.48 13.25
N ALA A 1066 -13.52 46.26 14.55
CA ALA A 1066 -12.46 46.07 15.53
C ALA A 1066 -12.04 44.59 15.63
N ALA A 1067 -10.74 44.32 15.71
CA ALA A 1067 -10.21 43.00 16.05
C ALA A 1067 -8.94 43.09 16.91
N ALA A 1068 -8.77 42.11 17.78
CA ALA A 1068 -7.61 41.93 18.64
C ALA A 1068 -6.75 40.77 18.14
N VAL A 1069 -5.43 40.93 18.15
CA VAL A 1069 -4.47 39.84 17.90
C VAL A 1069 -3.85 39.36 19.22
N VAL A 1070 -3.61 40.27 20.16
CA VAL A 1070 -3.09 39.96 21.50
C VAL A 1070 -3.93 40.71 22.53
N ARG A 1071 -4.22 40.05 23.66
CA ARG A 1071 -4.89 40.64 24.82
C ARG A 1071 -4.15 40.27 26.09
N GLN A 1072 -3.94 41.24 26.95
CA GLN A 1072 -3.40 41.06 28.29
C GLN A 1072 -4.48 41.42 29.32
N GLU A 1073 -4.75 40.47 30.21
CA GLU A 1073 -5.71 40.61 31.31
C GLU A 1073 -5.06 41.32 32.50
N HIS A 1074 -5.71 42.37 33.02
CA HIS A 1074 -5.39 42.99 34.31
C HIS A 1074 -6.58 42.83 35.26
N ALA A 1075 -6.44 43.25 36.53
CA ALA A 1075 -7.50 43.09 37.53
C ALA A 1075 -8.81 43.77 37.09
N ASP A 1076 -8.71 45.01 36.60
CA ASP A 1076 -9.82 45.94 36.34
C ASP A 1076 -9.93 46.37 34.87
N ARG A 1077 -9.01 45.95 34.00
CA ARG A 1077 -8.95 46.35 32.59
C ARG A 1077 -8.30 45.29 31.71
N HIS A 1078 -8.37 45.51 30.40
CA HIS A 1078 -7.66 44.73 29.39
C HIS A 1078 -6.82 45.68 28.52
N TYR A 1079 -5.61 45.25 28.18
CA TYR A 1079 -4.83 45.88 27.10
C TYR A 1079 -4.88 45.00 25.87
N VAL A 1080 -5.17 45.61 24.72
CA VAL A 1080 -5.35 44.93 23.45
C VAL A 1080 -4.37 45.51 22.44
N LEU A 1081 -3.62 44.63 21.76
CA LEU A 1081 -2.96 44.96 20.50
C LEU A 1081 -3.89 44.53 19.37
N GLY A 1082 -4.34 45.50 18.59
CA GLY A 1082 -5.37 45.30 17.59
C GLY A 1082 -5.56 46.53 16.72
N GLY A 1083 -6.74 46.66 16.12
CA GLY A 1083 -7.03 47.78 15.25
C GLY A 1083 -8.45 47.80 14.70
N LEU A 1084 -8.79 48.92 14.07
CA LEU A 1084 -9.95 49.09 13.20
C LEU A 1084 -9.52 48.84 11.76
N GLY A 1085 -10.17 47.90 11.08
CA GLY A 1085 -9.80 47.50 9.72
C GLY A 1085 -9.70 48.69 8.76
N ASN A 1086 -8.57 48.78 8.06
CA ASN A 1086 -8.17 49.85 7.14
C ASN A 1086 -7.95 51.25 7.74
N SER A 1087 -8.13 51.46 9.05
CA SER A 1087 -8.05 52.80 9.63
C SER A 1087 -7.03 52.93 10.76
N GLN A 1088 -6.89 51.92 11.61
CA GLN A 1088 -6.08 52.02 12.83
C GLN A 1088 -5.40 50.70 13.16
N PHE A 1089 -4.16 50.75 13.65
CA PHE A 1089 -3.49 49.63 14.29
C PHE A 1089 -2.63 50.11 15.46
N GLY A 1090 -2.84 49.55 16.64
CA GLY A 1090 -2.20 50.02 17.86
C GLY A 1090 -2.67 49.35 19.14
N ILE A 1091 -2.49 50.08 20.24
CA ILE A 1091 -2.80 49.63 21.60
C ILE A 1091 -4.10 50.30 22.06
N TYR A 1092 -4.99 49.50 22.63
CA TYR A 1092 -6.27 49.94 23.17
C TYR A 1092 -6.45 49.43 24.60
N MET A 1093 -7.04 50.26 25.45
CA MET A 1093 -7.39 49.91 26.83
C MET A 1093 -8.91 49.85 26.96
N ILE A 1094 -9.41 48.79 27.60
CA ILE A 1094 -10.83 48.62 27.90
C ILE A 1094 -10.96 48.27 29.39
N ASN A 1095 -11.57 49.14 30.17
CA ASN A 1095 -11.89 48.90 31.57
C ASN A 1095 -13.00 47.85 31.66
N LYS A 1096 -12.91 46.91 32.61
CA LYS A 1096 -13.91 45.87 32.83
C LYS A 1096 -15.26 46.41 33.27
N SER A 1097 -15.29 47.64 33.81
CA SER A 1097 -16.51 48.36 34.18
C SER A 1097 -17.23 48.99 32.98
N ARG A 1098 -16.59 49.11 31.81
CA ARG A 1098 -17.21 49.70 30.61
C ARG A 1098 -18.31 48.77 30.08
N THR A 1099 -19.51 49.33 29.90
CA THR A 1099 -20.66 48.63 29.30
C THR A 1099 -20.98 49.11 27.89
N ASP A 1100 -20.65 50.37 27.57
CA ASP A 1100 -20.88 50.96 26.24
C ASP A 1100 -19.78 50.57 25.26
N ASN A 1101 -20.15 50.37 23.99
CA ASN A 1101 -19.20 50.04 22.92
C ASN A 1101 -18.14 51.14 22.77
N GLY A 1102 -16.87 50.75 22.83
CA GLY A 1102 -15.74 51.66 22.69
C GLY A 1102 -14.52 51.22 23.49
N THR A 1103 -13.55 52.13 23.60
CA THR A 1103 -12.32 51.93 24.36
C THR A 1103 -12.12 53.09 25.32
N ASP A 1104 -11.51 52.84 26.47
CA ASP A 1104 -11.24 53.86 27.49
C ASP A 1104 -9.98 54.67 27.19
N ALA A 1105 -9.05 54.13 26.41
CA ALA A 1105 -7.90 54.86 25.89
C ALA A 1105 -7.33 54.17 24.65
N TYR A 1106 -6.65 54.93 23.77
CA TYR A 1106 -6.01 54.40 22.58
C TYR A 1106 -4.67 55.10 22.25
N ALA A 1107 -3.77 54.34 21.61
CA ALA A 1107 -2.56 54.84 20.98
C ALA A 1107 -2.25 54.00 19.72
N TYR A 1108 -2.39 54.58 18.52
CA TYR A 1108 -2.36 53.82 17.26
C TYR A 1108 -1.70 54.56 16.10
N LEU A 1109 -1.30 53.81 15.08
CA LEU A 1109 -0.96 54.32 13.74
C LEU A 1109 -2.22 54.39 12.86
N GLY A 1110 -2.50 55.56 12.31
CA GLY A 1110 -3.50 55.77 11.28
C GLY A 1110 -3.08 55.18 9.93
N SER A 1111 -4.01 55.05 9.00
CA SER A 1111 -3.74 54.55 7.64
C SER A 1111 -2.75 55.41 6.84
N ASP A 1112 -2.57 56.67 7.22
CA ASP A 1112 -1.61 57.63 6.68
C ASP A 1112 -0.22 57.55 7.36
N GLY A 1113 -0.08 56.71 8.40
CA GLY A 1113 1.13 56.58 9.20
C GLY A 1113 1.24 57.58 10.36
N THR A 1114 0.21 58.38 10.62
CA THR A 1114 0.17 59.30 11.77
C THR A 1114 0.00 58.52 13.07
N TRP A 1115 0.79 58.84 14.10
CA TRP A 1115 0.61 58.29 15.44
C TRP A 1115 -0.38 59.16 16.24
N THR A 1116 -1.48 58.56 16.68
CA THR A 1116 -2.57 59.24 17.42
C THR A 1116 -2.73 58.62 18.80
N CYS A 1117 -2.83 59.45 19.84
CA CYS A 1117 -3.18 59.02 21.20
C CYS A 1117 -4.35 59.84 21.75
N SER A 1118 -5.27 59.20 22.48
CA SER A 1118 -6.43 59.87 23.08
C SER A 1118 -6.09 60.71 24.31
N GLY A 1119 -4.99 60.38 24.98
CA GLY A 1119 -4.52 61.06 26.18
C GLY A 1119 -3.21 61.82 25.97
N ASN A 1120 -2.66 62.36 27.06
CA ASN A 1120 -1.41 63.14 27.02
C ASN A 1120 -0.20 62.26 26.66
N GLY A 1121 0.58 62.71 25.67
CA GLY A 1121 1.90 62.17 25.39
C GLY A 1121 2.96 62.81 26.28
N ASN A 1122 3.63 62.02 27.12
CA ASN A 1122 4.81 62.47 27.87
C ASN A 1122 6.07 62.02 27.14
N PHE A 1123 6.76 62.96 26.50
CA PHE A 1123 8.01 62.73 25.77
C PHE A 1123 9.15 63.44 26.49
N ASN A 1124 10.27 62.74 26.71
CA ASN A 1124 11.45 63.34 27.33
C ASN A 1124 11.99 64.53 26.52
N ASP A 1125 11.90 64.47 25.18
CA ASP A 1125 12.24 65.55 24.25
C ASP A 1125 11.35 65.50 23.00
N VAL A 1126 11.01 66.67 22.44
CA VAL A 1126 10.28 66.80 21.15
C VAL A 1126 11.11 67.64 20.17
N TYR A 1127 11.75 66.99 19.19
CA TYR A 1127 12.56 67.66 18.17
C TYR A 1127 11.74 67.98 16.91
N ILE A 1128 11.36 69.24 16.74
CA ILE A 1128 10.65 69.72 15.56
C ILE A 1128 11.68 70.12 14.48
N ARG A 1129 11.68 69.43 13.33
CA ARG A 1129 12.63 69.71 12.23
C ARG A 1129 12.37 71.10 11.64
N SER A 1130 13.25 72.07 11.93
CA SER A 1130 13.08 73.47 11.50
C SER A 1130 14.08 73.96 10.42
N ASP A 1131 14.93 73.06 9.90
CA ASP A 1131 15.93 73.32 8.85
C ASP A 1131 15.32 74.06 7.66
N ARG A 1132 16.02 75.09 7.13
CA ARG A 1132 15.54 75.89 5.99
C ARG A 1132 15.22 75.02 4.77
N ARG A 1133 15.92 73.91 4.53
CA ARG A 1133 15.68 72.97 3.42
C ARG A 1133 14.33 72.27 3.51
N ASN A 1134 13.76 72.17 4.71
CA ASN A 1134 12.42 71.62 4.92
C ASN A 1134 11.32 72.68 4.71
N LYS A 1135 11.68 73.95 4.45
CA LYS A 1135 10.77 75.09 4.28
C LYS A 1135 10.81 75.61 2.85
N ARG A 1136 9.66 76.04 2.34
CA ARG A 1136 9.46 76.58 0.99
C ARG A 1136 8.39 77.67 1.06
N ASN A 1137 8.40 78.63 0.13
CA ASN A 1137 7.55 79.82 0.17
C ASN A 1137 7.70 80.65 1.46
N ILE A 1138 8.95 80.84 1.92
CA ILE A 1138 9.25 81.56 3.16
C ILE A 1138 8.94 83.05 2.97
N LYS A 1139 7.95 83.55 3.70
CA LYS A 1139 7.58 84.97 3.78
C LYS A 1139 7.71 85.45 5.22
N LYS A 1140 7.96 86.75 5.37
CA LYS A 1140 7.88 87.42 6.68
C LYS A 1140 6.41 87.46 7.12
N ILE A 1141 6.17 87.45 8.43
CA ILE A 1141 4.85 87.76 8.98
C ILE A 1141 4.76 89.28 9.04
N ASP A 1142 3.90 89.87 8.22
CA ASP A 1142 3.70 91.32 8.15
C ASP A 1142 2.60 91.76 9.13
N SER A 1143 2.71 92.99 9.66
CA SER A 1143 1.81 93.58 10.66
C SER A 1143 1.61 92.66 11.86
N ALA A 1144 2.70 92.07 12.32
CA ALA A 1144 2.69 91.09 13.40
C ALA A 1144 2.25 91.72 14.72
N LEU A 1145 2.63 92.98 14.98
CA LEU A 1145 2.22 93.72 16.19
C LEU A 1145 0.71 93.98 16.21
N ASP A 1146 0.15 94.54 15.13
CA ASP A 1146 -1.30 94.80 14.99
C ASP A 1146 -2.14 93.53 15.08
N LYS A 1147 -1.60 92.41 14.57
CA LYS A 1147 -2.26 91.10 14.66
C LYS A 1147 -2.26 90.56 16.08
N LEU A 1148 -1.17 90.77 16.83
CA LEU A 1148 -1.06 90.32 18.22
C LEU A 1148 -1.99 91.11 19.14
N GLU A 1149 -2.19 92.41 18.88
CA GLU A 1149 -3.10 93.27 19.67
C GLU A 1149 -4.56 92.79 19.62
N LYS A 1150 -4.93 92.04 18.59
CA LYS A 1150 -6.28 91.48 18.39
C LYS A 1150 -6.47 90.09 19.01
N ILE A 1151 -5.45 89.52 19.64
CA ILE A 1151 -5.52 88.19 20.27
C ILE A 1151 -5.35 88.34 21.78
N ASP A 1152 -6.23 87.68 22.55
CA ASP A 1152 -6.15 87.70 24.00
C ASP A 1152 -5.43 86.46 24.56
N GLY A 1153 -4.59 86.67 25.57
CA GLY A 1153 -4.16 85.60 26.48
C GLY A 1153 -5.26 85.31 27.49
N VAL A 1154 -5.76 84.08 27.52
CA VAL A 1154 -6.91 83.69 28.35
C VAL A 1154 -6.57 82.56 29.32
N LEU A 1155 -7.26 82.54 30.47
CA LEU A 1155 -7.37 81.38 31.35
C LEU A 1155 -8.65 80.64 30.99
N TYR A 1156 -8.58 79.32 30.89
CA TYR A 1156 -9.71 78.48 30.53
C TYR A 1156 -9.64 77.13 31.24
N GLU A 1157 -10.76 76.40 31.28
CA GLU A 1157 -10.75 74.99 31.65
C GLU A 1157 -10.88 74.15 30.37
N ILE A 1158 -10.02 73.14 30.23
CA ILE A 1158 -10.04 72.23 29.08
C ILE A 1158 -10.54 70.86 29.49
N GLN A 1159 -11.40 70.28 28.66
CA GLN A 1159 -11.97 68.96 28.89
C GLN A 1159 -10.89 67.87 28.75
N ASN A 1160 -10.73 67.06 29.79
CA ASN A 1160 -9.93 65.84 29.85
C ASN A 1160 -10.83 64.61 30.04
N MET A 1161 -10.23 63.41 30.04
CA MET A 1161 -10.99 62.14 30.14
C MET A 1161 -11.81 62.02 31.44
N ASP A 1162 -11.37 62.66 32.53
CA ASP A 1162 -11.97 62.55 33.86
C ASP A 1162 -12.60 63.87 34.38
N GLY A 1163 -12.70 64.92 33.56
CA GLY A 1163 -13.23 66.22 33.99
C GLY A 1163 -12.73 67.42 33.18
N TYR A 1164 -12.75 68.61 33.79
CA TYR A 1164 -12.22 69.86 33.23
C TYR A 1164 -11.02 70.31 34.06
N ASP A 1165 -9.88 70.59 33.42
CA ASP A 1165 -8.66 71.06 34.09
C ASP A 1165 -8.34 72.50 33.71
N GLN A 1166 -7.95 73.30 34.70
CA GLN A 1166 -7.57 74.70 34.49
C GLN A 1166 -6.25 74.82 33.72
N SER A 1167 -6.24 75.67 32.70
CA SER A 1167 -5.10 75.93 31.82
C SER A 1167 -5.06 77.40 31.37
N ALA A 1168 -4.00 77.78 30.66
CA ALA A 1168 -3.78 79.11 30.13
C ALA A 1168 -3.28 79.04 28.68
N GLY A 1169 -3.65 79.99 27.83
CA GLY A 1169 -3.23 80.00 26.44
C GLY A 1169 -4.01 80.97 25.56
N LEU A 1170 -4.14 80.62 24.28
CA LEU A 1170 -4.81 81.43 23.27
C LEU A 1170 -6.05 80.70 22.75
N VAL A 1171 -7.09 81.45 22.38
CA VAL A 1171 -8.27 80.91 21.70
C VAL A 1171 -7.94 80.72 20.21
N ALA A 1172 -8.04 79.50 19.71
CA ALA A 1172 -7.66 79.18 18.32
C ALA A 1172 -8.47 80.01 17.30
N GLN A 1173 -9.74 80.29 17.57
CA GLN A 1173 -10.61 81.09 16.72
C GLN A 1173 -10.10 82.54 16.56
N GLN A 1174 -9.64 83.18 17.65
CA GLN A 1174 -9.08 84.53 17.60
C GLN A 1174 -7.80 84.56 16.74
N VAL A 1175 -6.93 83.54 16.89
CA VAL A 1175 -5.73 83.43 16.04
C VAL A 1175 -6.11 83.16 14.58
N GLN A 1176 -7.18 82.39 14.33
CA GLN A 1176 -7.64 82.08 12.98
C GLN A 1176 -8.07 83.33 12.21
N GLU A 1177 -8.68 84.30 12.89
CA GLU A 1177 -9.11 85.57 12.28
C GLU A 1177 -7.94 86.44 11.79
N VAL A 1178 -6.79 86.39 12.49
CA VAL A 1178 -5.65 87.29 12.20
C VAL A 1178 -4.49 86.62 11.47
N GLN A 1179 -4.30 85.31 11.68
CA GLN A 1179 -3.25 84.50 11.05
C GLN A 1179 -3.76 83.05 10.87
N PRO A 1180 -4.66 82.81 9.90
CA PRO A 1180 -5.36 81.54 9.72
C PRO A 1180 -4.43 80.35 9.45
N GLU A 1181 -3.24 80.58 8.91
CA GLU A 1181 -2.29 79.50 8.60
C GLU A 1181 -1.71 78.81 9.85
N LEU A 1182 -1.91 79.40 11.04
CA LEU A 1182 -1.49 78.81 12.32
C LEU A 1182 -2.56 77.92 12.94
N VAL A 1183 -3.76 77.88 12.37
CA VAL A 1183 -4.90 77.14 12.89
C VAL A 1183 -5.27 76.01 11.93
N THR A 1184 -5.47 74.83 12.49
CA THR A 1184 -5.88 73.64 11.74
C THR A 1184 -7.06 73.02 12.45
N SER A 1185 -7.95 72.32 11.76
CA SER A 1185 -9.04 71.59 12.41
C SER A 1185 -8.72 70.12 12.62
N ASP A 1186 -9.41 69.51 13.58
CA ASP A 1186 -9.58 68.07 13.74
C ASP A 1186 -11.07 67.75 13.82
N ILE A 1187 -11.42 66.48 13.69
CA ILE A 1187 -12.75 65.97 14.00
C ILE A 1187 -12.68 65.27 15.34
N ASP A 1188 -13.52 65.68 16.29
CA ASP A 1188 -13.71 64.97 17.54
C ASP A 1188 -14.25 63.56 17.24
N HIS A 1189 -13.52 62.53 17.63
CA HIS A 1189 -13.92 61.15 17.32
C HIS A 1189 -15.16 60.68 18.09
N ALA A 1190 -15.49 61.29 19.22
CA ALA A 1190 -16.66 60.93 20.02
C ALA A 1190 -17.92 61.66 19.53
N THR A 1191 -17.84 62.95 19.21
CA THR A 1191 -19.00 63.76 18.80
C THR A 1191 -19.13 63.95 17.29
N GLN A 1192 -18.09 63.60 16.51
CA GLN A 1192 -17.97 63.86 15.07
C GLN A 1192 -18.02 65.35 14.70
N GLU A 1193 -17.77 66.25 15.67
CA GLU A 1193 -17.76 67.70 15.47
C GLU A 1193 -16.36 68.23 15.17
N GLU A 1194 -16.28 69.31 14.41
CA GLU A 1194 -15.00 69.96 14.09
C GLU A 1194 -14.45 70.74 15.29
N ARG A 1195 -13.19 70.50 15.65
CA ARG A 1195 -12.46 71.21 16.73
C ARG A 1195 -11.18 71.85 16.17
N LEU A 1196 -10.89 73.08 16.57
CA LEU A 1196 -9.69 73.79 16.10
C LEU A 1196 -8.47 73.51 16.99
N ARG A 1197 -7.30 73.44 16.35
CA ARG A 1197 -5.97 73.23 16.93
C ARG A 1197 -5.05 74.36 16.52
N LEU A 1198 -4.22 74.82 17.46
CA LEU A 1198 -3.33 75.97 17.26
C LEU A 1198 -1.85 75.54 17.20
N ASN A 1199 -1.13 76.04 16.20
CA ASN A 1199 0.32 75.90 16.08
C ASN A 1199 1.04 77.01 16.88
N TYR A 1200 1.29 76.73 18.16
CA TYR A 1200 2.01 77.66 19.04
C TYR A 1200 3.44 78.01 18.57
N ASN A 1201 4.12 77.15 17.81
CA ASN A 1201 5.44 77.49 17.25
C ASN A 1201 5.35 78.61 16.19
N GLY A 1202 4.25 78.64 15.44
CA GLY A 1202 4.00 79.73 14.49
C GLY A 1202 3.71 81.05 15.20
N VAL A 1203 3.03 81.00 16.36
CA VAL A 1203 2.78 82.18 17.21
C VAL A 1203 4.10 82.74 17.75
N ILE A 1204 5.07 81.89 18.10
CA ILE A 1204 6.43 82.35 18.46
C ILE A 1204 7.06 83.13 17.30
N GLY A 1205 6.89 82.69 16.05
CA GLY A 1205 7.33 83.43 14.87
C GLY A 1205 6.69 84.82 14.75
N MET A 1206 5.38 84.91 15.04
CA MET A 1206 4.63 86.17 15.05
C MET A 1206 5.10 87.11 16.16
N LEU A 1207 5.33 86.59 17.37
CA LEU A 1207 5.90 87.36 18.49
C LEU A 1207 7.28 87.94 18.15
N VAL A 1208 8.14 87.19 17.46
CA VAL A 1208 9.46 87.66 17.04
C VAL A 1208 9.38 88.87 16.10
N GLU A 1209 8.48 88.84 15.11
CA GLU A 1209 8.31 89.97 14.20
C GLU A 1209 7.59 91.15 14.86
N ALA A 1210 6.61 90.89 15.74
CA ALA A 1210 5.94 91.93 16.52
C ALA A 1210 6.93 92.72 17.41
N VAL A 1211 7.87 92.03 18.07
CA VAL A 1211 8.93 92.68 18.86
C VAL A 1211 9.87 93.53 18.00
N LYS A 1212 10.15 93.10 16.76
CA LYS A 1212 10.98 93.89 15.83
C LYS A 1212 10.25 95.13 15.33
N GLU A 1213 8.96 95.02 15.02
CA GLU A 1213 8.09 96.14 14.64
C GLU A 1213 7.99 97.15 15.79
N LEU A 1214 7.64 96.69 17.00
CA LEU A 1214 7.58 97.54 18.20
C LEU A 1214 8.91 98.26 18.48
N ARG A 1215 10.04 97.58 18.31
CA ARG A 1215 11.36 98.21 18.50
C ARG A 1215 11.65 99.29 17.44
N ALA A 1216 11.20 99.09 16.21
CA ALA A 1216 11.35 100.09 15.15
C ALA A 1216 10.53 101.35 15.49
N GLU A 1217 9.28 101.21 15.91
CA GLU A 1217 8.44 102.33 16.37
C GLU A 1217 9.06 103.05 17.57
N VAL A 1218 9.54 102.32 18.57
CA VAL A 1218 10.23 102.91 19.74
C VAL A 1218 11.51 103.65 19.32
N LYS A 1219 12.22 103.19 18.28
CA LYS A 1219 13.40 103.87 17.77
C LYS A 1219 13.02 105.16 17.05
N GLU A 1220 12.01 105.13 16.19
CA GLU A 1220 11.48 106.33 15.51
C GLU A 1220 10.96 107.36 16.53
N LEU A 1221 10.24 106.92 17.56
CA LEU A 1221 9.77 107.79 18.65
C LEU A 1221 10.90 108.40 19.48
N LYS A 1222 12.06 107.75 19.56
CA LYS A 1222 13.25 108.28 20.26
C LYS A 1222 14.11 109.19 19.39
N GLU A 1223 14.13 108.98 18.07
CA GLU A 1223 14.84 109.84 17.11
C GLU A 1223 14.03 111.11 16.76
N ALA A 1224 12.70 111.08 16.94
CA ALA A 1224 11.81 112.24 16.84
C ALA A 1224 11.80 113.14 18.10
N ARG A 1225 12.65 112.85 19.09
CA ARG A 1225 12.78 113.59 20.36
C ARG A 1225 14.19 114.14 20.49
#